data_AF-A0A8X8VUS1-F1
#
_entry.id   AF-A0A8X8VUS1-F1
#
_cell.length_a   1.000
_cell.length_b   1.000
_cell.length_c   1.000
_cell.angle_alpha   90.00
_cell.angle_beta   90.00
_cell.angle_gamma   90.00
#
_symmetry.space_group_name_H-M   'P 1'
#
loop_
_entity.id
_entity.type
_entity.pdbx_description
1 polymer ?
#
loop_
_entity_poly.entity_id
_entity_poly.type
_entity_poly.pdbx_seq_one_letter_code
_entity_poly.pdbx_strand_id
1 'polypeptide(L)'
;MMGDESGTVAPLMSPSEKRRALIRMSSDIHDELQAFRRWLKWLCLDQSNAWTSCLSWFVFVAMSIVIPALSHFVLACSDCDTRHSRPYDAVAQLSLTGVAAISFLCISHFVSRYGLRRFLFFDKLCDESETVRKGYTNQFNRSLKILFIFVLPCFAGESAYKIWWYGSGGTRVSFLGNVIVNNTVACILELCSWFYRTVVFFLVCVLFRLICCLQILRLQDFAQVFQINSDVESVLKEHLRIRRHLRIISHRYRSFILWSLIFITASQFSSLLMTTRPNADVNIYHTGELAVCCVSLLAGLLILLRSATRITHKAQAVTCLAAKWHVCATVDSFDAETPVAIRGDEQFVNTASDAEDEGGDEEDELDNCKFDPSYAYSTISFQKRQALVTYFENNRAGITIYGFMLDRTSLHTIFGIEMSLVLWLLGKTSTANRARVDDGDGRITGNDAQKFLSMSNLSRQDLKQVWSIADSKRQGYLGYDEFVVAMQTKRSPSARYPSPERISGNQLQHSSSGSWFSKTGKMSSRPVTSIVDGLKNLYIKKLKPLEVTYKFNDFVCPLLTSSDFEAKPMVMLLGQYSTGKTTFIKHLMGCTYPGAHIGPEPTTDRFVVVMNGADDRSIPGNTIAVQADMPFSGLQSFGTAFLSKFECSQLPNPLLEHITFVDTPGVLSGEKQRTQRSYDFTGAISWFAIKCDLILLLFDPHKLDISDEFKRVIESLRGHDDKIRVVLNKADQIDTQQLMRVYGALMWSLGKVLNTPEVMRVYIGSFNDKPINNAAAGPLGEELFQKEQDNLLNDLKDIPKKACDRRINEFVKRARAAKIHALIISHLRNEMPAMIGKAKAQQSLIDNLANEFAKVQREHHLPLGDFPNVDQFRERLSGYSIDKFEKLKPKMIQCVDEMLAYDIPQLLKDFRNPYDYTN
;
A
#
# COMPACT_ATOMS: atom_id res chain seq x y z
N MET A 1 -2.39 -52.17 -30.38
CA MET A 1 -1.04 -52.04 -30.99
C MET A 1 -0.16 -51.36 -29.98
N MET A 2 0.81 -52.10 -29.46
CA MET A 2 1.86 -51.65 -28.54
C MET A 2 2.74 -50.58 -29.21
N GLY A 3 3.20 -49.61 -28.42
CA GLY A 3 4.27 -48.68 -28.78
C GLY A 3 5.01 -48.27 -27.51
N ASP A 4 6.23 -48.77 -27.37
CA ASP A 4 7.23 -48.46 -26.33
C ASP A 4 7.59 -46.96 -26.29
N GLU A 5 7.62 -46.38 -25.09
CA GLU A 5 8.46 -45.20 -24.79
C GLU A 5 9.51 -45.59 -23.74
N SER A 6 10.67 -46.03 -24.25
CA SER A 6 11.88 -46.22 -23.44
C SER A 6 12.59 -44.87 -23.26
N GLY A 7 12.61 -44.39 -22.02
CA GLY A 7 13.39 -43.22 -21.62
C GLY A 7 14.87 -43.44 -21.82
N THR A 8 15.48 -42.64 -22.70
CA THR A 8 16.92 -42.68 -22.98
C THR A 8 17.68 -42.04 -21.82
N VAL A 9 18.34 -42.85 -21.00
CA VAL A 9 19.33 -42.39 -20.01
C VAL A 9 20.58 -41.91 -20.77
N ALA A 10 20.94 -40.63 -20.61
CA ALA A 10 22.17 -40.08 -21.18
C ALA A 10 23.40 -40.79 -20.59
N PRO A 11 24.44 -41.12 -21.39
CA PRO A 11 25.59 -41.87 -20.90
C PRO A 11 26.44 -41.00 -19.95
N LEU A 12 26.85 -41.60 -18.82
CA LEU A 12 27.75 -41.02 -17.83
C LEU A 12 29.12 -40.74 -18.48
N MET A 13 29.40 -39.46 -18.78
CA MET A 13 30.70 -39.01 -19.28
C MET A 13 31.83 -39.40 -18.31
N SER A 14 32.94 -39.89 -18.88
CA SER A 14 34.11 -40.30 -18.09
C SER A 14 34.76 -39.10 -17.37
N PRO A 15 35.40 -39.29 -16.20
CA PRO A 15 36.08 -38.22 -15.47
C PRO A 15 37.15 -37.49 -16.29
N SER A 16 37.75 -38.18 -17.26
CA SER A 16 38.78 -37.64 -18.17
C SER A 16 38.21 -36.68 -19.22
N GLU A 17 36.97 -36.91 -19.66
CA GLU A 17 36.26 -36.06 -20.62
C GLU A 17 35.65 -34.84 -19.93
N LYS A 18 35.12 -35.00 -18.72
CA LYS A 18 34.72 -33.87 -17.86
C LYS A 18 35.90 -32.92 -17.61
N ARG A 19 37.09 -33.46 -17.33
CA ARG A 19 38.31 -32.66 -17.12
C ARG A 19 38.76 -31.94 -18.40
N ARG A 20 38.70 -32.58 -19.58
CA ARG A 20 39.01 -31.93 -20.87
C ARG A 20 37.99 -30.86 -21.25
N ALA A 21 36.70 -31.08 -21.02
CA ALA A 21 35.64 -30.09 -21.24
C ALA A 21 35.81 -28.87 -20.30
N LEU A 22 36.13 -29.10 -19.02
CA LEU A 22 36.44 -28.05 -18.04
C LEU A 22 37.62 -27.16 -18.47
N ILE A 23 38.70 -27.76 -19.00
CA ILE A 23 39.89 -27.03 -19.47
C ILE A 23 39.56 -26.21 -20.72
N ARG A 24 38.87 -26.78 -21.71
CA ARG A 24 38.50 -26.12 -22.98
C ARG A 24 37.48 -24.98 -22.79
N MET A 25 36.65 -25.04 -21.77
CA MET A 25 35.70 -23.98 -21.41
C MET A 25 36.35 -22.87 -20.57
N SER A 26 37.35 -23.22 -19.75
CA SER A 26 38.13 -22.22 -19.01
C SER A 26 38.92 -21.29 -19.95
N SER A 27 39.37 -21.79 -21.11
CA SER A 27 40.00 -20.95 -22.14
C SER A 27 39.00 -20.00 -22.80
N ASP A 28 37.79 -20.46 -23.12
CA ASP A 28 36.76 -19.66 -23.81
C ASP A 28 36.29 -18.45 -22.97
N ILE A 29 36.10 -18.63 -21.66
CA ILE A 29 35.77 -17.54 -20.72
C ILE A 29 36.93 -16.55 -20.58
N HIS A 30 38.17 -17.05 -20.64
CA HIS A 30 39.35 -16.21 -20.56
C HIS A 30 39.48 -15.33 -21.81
N ASP A 31 39.20 -15.88 -23.00
CA ASP A 31 39.26 -15.18 -24.28
C ASP A 31 38.19 -14.08 -24.40
N GLU A 32 36.96 -14.34 -23.97
CA GLU A 32 35.88 -13.34 -23.96
C GLU A 32 36.15 -12.20 -22.96
N LEU A 33 36.72 -12.53 -21.80
CA LEU A 33 37.15 -11.52 -20.82
C LEU A 33 38.34 -10.70 -21.37
N GLN A 34 39.23 -11.31 -22.16
CA GLN A 34 40.30 -10.61 -22.84
C GLN A 34 39.75 -9.64 -23.90
N ALA A 35 38.75 -10.04 -24.69
CA ALA A 35 38.10 -9.16 -25.65
C ALA A 35 37.49 -7.93 -24.96
N PHE A 36 36.82 -8.14 -23.83
CA PHE A 36 36.27 -7.06 -23.02
C PHE A 36 37.33 -6.15 -22.40
N ARG A 37 38.43 -6.71 -21.87
CA ARG A 37 39.57 -5.92 -21.38
C ARG A 37 40.23 -5.13 -22.50
N ARG A 38 40.39 -5.71 -23.70
CA ARG A 38 40.91 -4.99 -24.88
C ARG A 38 40.01 -3.81 -25.24
N TRP A 39 38.70 -4.00 -25.15
CA TRP A 39 37.73 -2.93 -25.40
C TRP A 39 37.75 -1.83 -24.31
N LEU A 40 37.89 -2.20 -23.04
CA LEU A 40 38.12 -1.23 -21.95
C LEU A 40 39.45 -0.46 -22.10
N LYS A 41 40.51 -1.14 -22.56
CA LYS A 41 41.80 -0.50 -22.87
C LYS A 41 41.67 0.47 -24.05
N TRP A 42 40.94 0.08 -25.10
CA TRP A 42 40.67 0.95 -26.24
C TRP A 42 39.90 2.21 -25.84
N LEU A 43 38.95 2.08 -24.91
CA LEU A 43 38.24 3.22 -24.30
C LEU A 43 39.02 3.95 -23.19
N CYS A 44 40.26 3.57 -22.89
CA CYS A 44 41.05 4.13 -21.78
C CYS A 44 40.33 4.06 -20.42
N LEU A 45 39.57 3.00 -20.17
CA LEU A 45 38.84 2.75 -18.91
C LEU A 45 39.45 1.62 -18.07
N ASP A 46 40.57 1.04 -18.51
CA ASP A 46 41.24 -0.05 -17.80
C ASP A 46 42.07 0.48 -16.62
N GLN A 47 41.60 0.23 -15.39
CA GLN A 47 42.27 0.61 -14.15
C GLN A 47 42.99 -0.56 -13.45
N SER A 48 43.36 -1.59 -14.20
CA SER A 48 44.04 -2.76 -13.64
C SER A 48 45.43 -2.47 -13.08
N ASN A 49 46.16 -1.50 -13.65
CA ASN A 49 47.49 -1.09 -13.19
C ASN A 49 47.51 0.38 -12.79
N ALA A 50 48.44 0.79 -11.90
CA ALA A 50 48.56 2.17 -11.46
C ALA A 50 48.79 3.16 -12.64
N TRP A 51 49.61 2.77 -13.62
CA TRP A 51 49.86 3.58 -14.81
C TRP A 51 48.63 3.70 -15.72
N THR A 52 47.91 2.60 -15.96
CA THR A 52 46.68 2.63 -16.78
C THR A 52 45.53 3.34 -16.06
N SER A 53 45.50 3.29 -14.72
CA SER A 53 44.58 4.07 -13.89
C SER A 53 44.85 5.57 -14.02
N CYS A 54 46.12 6.00 -13.89
CA CYS A 54 46.51 7.40 -14.12
C CYS A 54 46.14 7.88 -15.53
N LEU A 55 46.41 7.05 -16.55
CA LEU A 55 46.01 7.32 -17.94
C LEU A 55 44.49 7.43 -18.08
N SER A 56 43.72 6.56 -17.43
CA SER A 56 42.25 6.60 -17.48
C SER A 56 41.68 7.88 -16.86
N TRP A 57 42.24 8.34 -15.73
CA TRP A 57 41.84 9.59 -15.08
C TRP A 57 42.19 10.80 -15.92
N PHE A 58 43.37 10.80 -16.54
CA PHE A 58 43.79 11.86 -17.46
C PHE A 58 42.85 11.96 -18.67
N VAL A 59 42.59 10.83 -19.35
CA VAL A 59 41.69 10.80 -20.51
C VAL A 59 40.26 11.17 -20.11
N PHE A 60 39.79 10.72 -18.95
CA PHE A 60 38.46 11.07 -18.45
C PHE A 60 38.33 12.57 -18.21
N VAL A 61 39.28 13.21 -17.53
CA VAL A 61 39.28 14.66 -17.27
C VAL A 61 39.38 15.45 -18.57
N ALA A 62 40.26 15.03 -19.49
CA ALA A 62 40.41 15.67 -20.80
C ALA A 62 39.11 15.60 -21.62
N MET A 63 38.54 14.41 -21.79
CA MET A 63 37.37 14.17 -22.64
C MET A 63 36.05 14.62 -22.01
N SER A 64 35.91 14.58 -20.69
CA SER A 64 34.63 14.86 -20.01
C SER A 64 34.52 16.27 -19.43
N ILE A 65 35.65 16.92 -19.11
CA ILE A 65 35.66 18.22 -18.42
C ILE A 65 36.34 19.28 -19.28
N VAL A 66 37.59 19.03 -19.71
CA VAL A 66 38.40 20.05 -20.41
C VAL A 66 37.83 20.38 -21.79
N ILE A 67 37.56 19.39 -22.63
CA ILE A 67 37.03 19.63 -23.99
C ILE A 67 35.64 20.32 -23.97
N PRO A 68 34.66 19.88 -23.15
CA PRO A 68 33.38 20.58 -23.04
C PRO A 68 33.53 22.01 -22.49
N ALA A 69 34.33 22.20 -21.44
CA ALA A 69 34.57 23.54 -20.89
C ALA A 69 35.23 24.47 -21.91
N LEU A 70 36.22 23.99 -22.66
CA LEU A 70 36.84 24.76 -23.75
C LEU A 70 35.83 25.06 -24.85
N SER A 71 34.99 24.11 -25.24
CA SER A 71 33.90 24.37 -26.21
C SER A 71 32.98 25.48 -25.71
N HIS A 72 32.52 25.40 -24.46
CA HIS A 72 31.61 26.39 -23.88
C HIS A 72 32.25 27.78 -23.78
N PHE A 73 33.48 27.91 -23.27
CA PHE A 73 34.12 29.21 -23.03
C PHE A 73 34.82 29.81 -24.25
N VAL A 74 35.36 29.00 -25.16
CA VAL A 74 36.09 29.47 -26.35
C VAL A 74 35.13 29.77 -27.51
N LEU A 75 33.98 29.08 -27.57
CA LEU A 75 32.95 29.31 -28.59
C LEU A 75 31.78 30.17 -28.08
N ALA A 76 31.78 30.57 -26.79
CA ALA A 76 30.88 31.59 -26.26
C ALA A 76 31.27 32.97 -26.81
N CYS A 77 30.73 33.27 -27.97
CA CYS A 77 30.87 34.55 -28.64
C CYS A 77 29.68 35.44 -28.26
N SER A 78 29.95 36.59 -27.66
CA SER A 78 28.93 37.59 -27.29
C SER A 78 28.31 38.30 -28.50
N ASP A 79 28.97 38.26 -29.66
CA ASP A 79 28.63 39.03 -30.87
C ASP A 79 28.16 38.15 -32.04
N CYS A 80 27.72 36.91 -31.76
CA CYS A 80 27.38 35.95 -32.81
C CYS A 80 25.93 36.07 -33.30
N ASP A 81 25.73 35.79 -34.60
CA ASP A 81 24.42 35.81 -35.28
C ASP A 81 23.34 35.07 -34.48
N THR A 82 22.13 35.62 -34.38
CA THR A 82 21.01 35.05 -33.59
C THR A 82 20.63 33.62 -34.00
N ARG A 83 20.95 33.21 -35.24
CA ARG A 83 20.76 31.83 -35.72
C ARG A 83 21.77 30.81 -35.16
N HIS A 84 22.88 31.29 -34.58
CA HIS A 84 24.00 30.47 -34.10
C HIS A 84 24.25 30.61 -32.58
N SER A 85 23.28 31.08 -31.80
CA SER A 85 23.37 31.04 -30.33
C SER A 85 23.09 29.64 -29.79
N ARG A 86 23.87 29.18 -28.81
CA ARG A 86 23.67 27.91 -28.08
C ARG A 86 23.18 28.14 -26.65
N PRO A 87 21.92 28.56 -26.44
CA PRO A 87 21.41 28.95 -25.12
C PRO A 87 21.29 27.77 -24.13
N TYR A 88 21.20 26.53 -24.62
CA TYR A 88 20.98 25.34 -23.79
C TYR A 88 22.22 24.43 -23.68
N ASP A 89 23.34 24.81 -24.29
CA ASP A 89 24.58 24.01 -24.34
C ASP A 89 25.15 23.73 -22.95
N ALA A 90 25.14 24.72 -22.04
CA ALA A 90 25.57 24.52 -20.67
C ALA A 90 24.79 23.39 -19.96
N VAL A 91 23.47 23.34 -20.13
CA VAL A 91 22.62 22.30 -19.52
C VAL A 91 22.94 20.94 -20.14
N ALA A 92 23.04 20.84 -21.47
CA ALA A 92 23.33 19.59 -22.15
C ALA A 92 24.73 19.04 -21.77
N GLN A 93 25.74 19.89 -21.75
CA GLN A 93 27.12 19.52 -21.41
C GLN A 93 27.27 19.11 -19.94
N LEU A 94 26.74 19.91 -19.01
CA LEU A 94 26.78 19.59 -17.57
C LEU A 94 26.03 18.30 -17.27
N SER A 95 24.90 18.07 -17.94
CA SER A 95 24.11 16.86 -17.74
C SER A 95 24.86 15.60 -18.21
N LEU A 96 25.44 15.65 -19.42
CA LEU A 96 26.18 14.51 -19.95
C LEU A 96 27.49 14.26 -19.18
N THR A 97 28.20 15.32 -18.78
CA THR A 97 29.43 15.23 -17.99
C THR A 97 29.16 14.73 -16.57
N GLY A 98 28.10 15.20 -15.90
CA GLY A 98 27.75 14.75 -14.56
C GLY A 98 27.38 13.27 -14.51
N VAL A 99 26.61 12.78 -15.48
CA VAL A 99 26.26 11.36 -15.58
C VAL A 99 27.49 10.51 -15.95
N ALA A 100 28.34 10.98 -16.88
CA ALA A 100 29.60 10.31 -17.20
C ALA A 100 30.55 10.23 -15.98
N ALA A 101 30.59 11.26 -15.14
CA ALA A 101 31.38 11.28 -13.91
C ALA A 101 30.85 10.28 -12.87
N ILE A 102 29.54 10.26 -12.63
CA ILE A 102 28.92 9.26 -11.75
C ILE A 102 29.22 7.84 -12.25
N SER A 103 29.16 7.60 -13.56
CA SER A 103 29.49 6.32 -14.17
C SER A 103 30.99 5.96 -14.07
N PHE A 104 31.88 6.91 -14.32
CA PHE A 104 33.32 6.67 -14.24
C PHE A 104 33.77 6.38 -12.79
N LEU A 105 33.28 7.14 -11.82
CA LEU A 105 33.53 6.89 -10.39
C LEU A 105 33.01 5.52 -9.96
N CYS A 106 31.86 5.11 -10.48
CA CYS A 106 31.28 3.78 -10.24
C CYS A 106 32.19 2.67 -10.77
N ILE A 107 32.64 2.75 -12.03
CA ILE A 107 33.59 1.79 -12.61
C ILE A 107 34.91 1.79 -11.83
N SER A 108 35.44 2.97 -11.52
CA SER A 108 36.72 3.11 -10.85
C SER A 108 36.71 2.51 -9.44
N HIS A 109 35.65 2.75 -8.68
CA HIS A 109 35.45 2.13 -7.38
C HIS A 109 35.36 0.60 -7.47
N PHE A 110 34.67 0.07 -8.48
CA PHE A 110 34.51 -1.38 -8.62
C PHE A 110 35.78 -2.08 -9.08
N VAL A 111 36.49 -1.52 -10.05
CA VAL A 111 37.72 -2.11 -10.59
C VAL A 111 38.82 -2.09 -9.51
N SER A 112 38.97 -0.98 -8.78
CA SER A 112 39.97 -0.86 -7.71
C SER A 112 39.68 -1.75 -6.49
N ARG A 113 38.40 -1.90 -6.10
CA ARG A 113 38.03 -2.62 -4.88
C ARG A 113 37.86 -4.13 -5.07
N TYR A 114 37.41 -4.59 -6.24
CA TYR A 114 37.05 -5.99 -6.45
C TYR A 114 37.85 -6.67 -7.57
N GLY A 115 38.32 -5.93 -8.57
CA GLY A 115 38.86 -6.49 -9.81
C GLY A 115 37.77 -7.03 -10.76
N LEU A 116 38.04 -6.97 -12.07
CA LEU A 116 37.05 -7.23 -13.14
C LEU A 116 36.38 -8.62 -13.06
N ARG A 117 37.14 -9.64 -12.65
CA ARG A 117 36.69 -11.04 -12.59
C ARG A 117 35.71 -11.31 -11.43
N ARG A 118 36.03 -10.80 -10.23
CA ARG A 118 35.15 -10.85 -9.06
C ARG A 118 33.92 -9.96 -9.22
N PHE A 119 34.09 -8.83 -9.91
CA PHE A 119 33.00 -7.91 -10.19
C PHE A 119 31.89 -8.54 -11.04
N LEU A 120 32.28 -9.23 -12.12
CA LEU A 120 31.36 -9.95 -13.01
C LEU A 120 30.98 -11.35 -12.49
N PHE A 121 31.38 -11.71 -11.27
CA PHE A 121 31.14 -13.00 -10.62
C PHE A 121 31.67 -14.23 -11.39
N PHE A 122 32.68 -14.06 -12.26
CA PHE A 122 33.28 -15.16 -13.02
C PHE A 122 34.05 -16.16 -12.16
N ASP A 123 34.54 -15.76 -10.98
CA ASP A 123 35.27 -16.67 -10.07
C ASP A 123 34.38 -17.79 -9.51
N LYS A 124 33.06 -17.59 -9.47
CA LYS A 124 32.09 -18.58 -8.96
C LYS A 124 31.35 -19.32 -10.06
N LEU A 125 31.73 -19.10 -11.32
CA LEU A 125 31.04 -19.69 -12.48
C LEU A 125 31.48 -21.13 -12.77
N CYS A 126 32.65 -21.53 -12.25
CA CYS A 126 33.18 -22.89 -12.37
C CYS A 126 32.35 -23.92 -11.59
N ASP A 127 31.69 -23.48 -10.52
CA ASP A 127 30.89 -24.32 -9.61
C ASP A 127 29.42 -24.45 -10.08
N GLU A 128 29.06 -23.79 -11.19
CA GLU A 128 27.68 -23.70 -11.70
C GLU A 128 27.48 -24.63 -12.92
N SER A 129 26.22 -24.95 -13.21
CA SER A 129 25.80 -25.86 -14.30
C SER A 129 26.33 -25.44 -15.68
N GLU A 130 26.50 -26.40 -16.60
CA GLU A 130 26.95 -26.12 -17.97
C GLU A 130 25.95 -25.27 -18.77
N THR A 131 24.66 -25.42 -18.49
CA THR A 131 23.57 -24.62 -19.06
C THR A 131 23.69 -23.16 -18.65
N VAL A 132 23.93 -22.89 -17.36
CA VAL A 132 24.18 -21.54 -16.85
C VAL A 132 25.43 -20.97 -17.49
N ARG A 133 26.51 -21.75 -17.58
CA ARG A 133 27.79 -21.27 -18.13
C ARG A 133 27.70 -20.85 -19.60
N LYS A 134 27.08 -21.66 -20.47
CA LYS A 134 26.82 -21.30 -21.87
C LYS A 134 25.85 -20.11 -21.98
N GLY A 135 24.85 -20.06 -21.09
CA GLY A 135 23.94 -18.92 -20.98
C GLY A 135 24.66 -17.61 -20.64
N TYR A 136 25.68 -17.65 -19.77
CA TYR A 136 26.48 -16.49 -19.37
C TYR A 136 27.21 -15.86 -20.56
N THR A 137 27.93 -16.66 -21.37
CA THR A 137 28.67 -16.15 -22.55
C THR A 137 27.74 -15.54 -23.59
N ASN A 138 26.59 -16.18 -23.86
CA ASN A 138 25.61 -15.63 -24.80
C ASN A 138 25.00 -14.31 -24.30
N GLN A 139 24.67 -14.22 -23.01
CA GLN A 139 24.16 -12.97 -22.42
C GLN A 139 25.21 -11.86 -22.39
N PHE A 140 26.48 -12.21 -22.22
CA PHE A 140 27.61 -11.29 -22.30
C PHE A 140 27.69 -10.61 -23.68
N ASN A 141 27.80 -11.42 -24.73
CA ASN A 141 27.87 -10.93 -26.11
C ASN A 141 26.61 -10.16 -26.53
N ARG A 142 25.43 -10.62 -26.10
CA ARG A 142 24.18 -9.89 -26.34
C ARG A 142 24.15 -8.54 -25.63
N SER A 143 24.67 -8.44 -24.41
CA SER A 143 24.70 -7.18 -23.66
C SER A 143 25.65 -6.17 -24.31
N LEU A 144 26.80 -6.62 -24.82
CA LEU A 144 27.73 -5.76 -25.58
C LEU A 144 27.12 -5.28 -26.90
N LYS A 145 26.40 -6.11 -27.65
CA LYS A 145 25.68 -5.68 -28.87
C LYS A 145 24.66 -4.57 -28.59
N ILE A 146 23.99 -4.62 -27.44
CA ILE A 146 22.99 -3.62 -27.04
C ILE A 146 23.61 -2.25 -26.81
N LEU A 147 24.85 -2.18 -26.33
CA LEU A 147 25.58 -0.92 -26.21
C LEU A 147 25.65 -0.20 -27.56
N PHE A 148 26.02 -0.92 -28.63
CA PHE A 148 26.10 -0.35 -29.98
C PHE A 148 24.74 0.08 -30.52
N ILE A 149 23.67 -0.69 -30.25
CA ILE A 149 22.30 -0.37 -30.70
C ILE A 149 21.81 0.98 -30.15
N PHE A 150 22.19 1.35 -28.92
CA PHE A 150 21.78 2.62 -28.32
C PHE A 150 22.76 3.77 -28.60
N VAL A 151 24.07 3.49 -28.63
CA VAL A 151 25.09 4.53 -28.85
C VAL A 151 25.10 5.01 -30.30
N LEU A 152 24.99 4.12 -31.29
CA LEU A 152 25.12 4.49 -32.71
C LEU A 152 24.05 5.48 -33.20
N PRO A 153 22.74 5.31 -32.91
CA PRO A 153 21.72 6.27 -33.36
C PRO A 153 21.87 7.63 -32.69
N CYS A 154 22.21 7.67 -31.39
CA CYS A 154 22.42 8.91 -30.66
C CYS A 154 23.67 9.64 -31.18
N PHE A 155 24.75 8.91 -31.47
CA PHE A 155 25.96 9.46 -32.07
C PHE A 155 25.73 9.98 -33.49
N ALA A 156 24.93 9.28 -34.30
CA ALA A 156 24.57 9.73 -35.63
C ALA A 156 23.75 11.03 -35.60
N GLY A 157 22.79 11.13 -34.67
CA GLY A 157 22.00 12.35 -34.46
C GLY A 157 22.86 13.54 -34.03
N GLU A 158 23.76 13.33 -33.06
CA GLU A 158 24.70 14.36 -32.61
C GLU A 158 25.69 14.78 -33.70
N SER A 159 26.20 13.80 -34.46
CA SER A 159 27.11 14.06 -35.59
C SER A 159 26.43 14.89 -36.66
N ALA A 160 25.19 14.57 -37.04
CA ALA A 160 24.42 15.34 -37.99
C ALA A 160 24.20 16.77 -37.51
N TYR A 161 23.88 16.96 -36.22
CA TYR A 161 23.69 18.29 -35.63
C TYR A 161 24.98 19.12 -35.64
N LYS A 162 26.10 18.56 -35.16
CA LYS A 162 27.38 19.30 -35.09
C LYS A 162 27.99 19.56 -36.46
N ILE A 163 27.93 18.60 -37.39
CA ILE A 163 28.39 18.80 -38.77
C ILE A 163 27.57 19.90 -39.45
N TRP A 164 26.25 19.91 -39.27
CA TRP A 164 25.39 20.97 -39.77
C TRP A 164 25.75 22.33 -39.15
N TRP A 165 25.98 22.38 -37.84
CA TRP A 165 26.31 23.61 -37.11
C TRP A 165 27.65 24.22 -37.57
N TYR A 166 28.72 23.42 -37.56
CA TYR A 166 30.06 23.85 -37.99
C TYR A 166 30.15 24.10 -39.50
N GLY A 167 29.30 23.45 -40.30
CA GLY A 167 29.19 23.66 -41.75
C GLY A 167 28.39 24.90 -42.15
N SER A 168 27.43 25.34 -41.32
CA SER A 168 26.51 26.45 -41.63
C SER A 168 26.95 27.81 -41.04
N GLY A 169 27.76 27.82 -39.97
CA GLY A 169 28.11 29.03 -39.18
C GLY A 169 29.58 29.47 -39.30
N GLY A 170 30.05 29.75 -40.51
CA GLY A 170 31.44 30.21 -40.71
C GLY A 170 31.70 31.64 -40.23
N THR A 171 32.39 31.82 -39.09
CA THR A 171 33.65 32.60 -38.91
C THR A 171 33.90 32.98 -37.44
N ARG A 172 35.20 33.03 -37.06
CA ARG A 172 35.80 33.65 -35.85
C ARG A 172 36.15 32.77 -34.63
N VAL A 173 36.78 31.62 -34.84
CA VAL A 173 37.85 31.19 -33.93
C VAL A 173 39.07 30.85 -34.78
N SER A 174 40.18 31.58 -34.62
CA SER A 174 41.42 31.36 -35.36
C SER A 174 42.59 31.22 -34.40
N PHE A 175 42.90 29.99 -33.98
CA PHE A 175 44.11 29.67 -33.20
C PHE A 175 45.25 29.11 -34.07
N LEU A 176 44.95 28.50 -35.23
CA LEU A 176 45.90 27.78 -36.10
C LEU A 176 46.01 28.34 -37.54
N GLY A 177 45.58 29.58 -37.79
CA GLY A 177 45.73 30.27 -39.08
C GLY A 177 44.78 29.85 -40.22
N ASN A 178 44.18 28.65 -40.19
CA ASN A 178 43.17 28.21 -41.16
C ASN A 178 41.82 27.89 -40.48
N VAL A 179 40.77 28.65 -40.84
CA VAL A 179 39.41 28.57 -40.25
C VAL A 179 38.75 27.21 -40.46
N ILE A 180 38.97 26.58 -41.63
CA ILE A 180 38.35 25.29 -41.97
C ILE A 180 38.97 24.17 -41.14
N VAL A 181 40.30 24.18 -41.01
CA VAL A 181 41.04 23.21 -40.20
C VAL A 181 40.62 23.36 -38.73
N ASN A 182 40.48 24.59 -38.23
CA ASN A 182 40.09 24.83 -36.85
C ASN A 182 38.67 24.32 -36.53
N ASN A 183 37.69 24.63 -37.39
CA ASN A 183 36.31 24.17 -37.21
C ASN A 183 36.20 22.64 -37.31
N THR A 184 36.99 22.02 -38.20
CA THR A 184 37.04 20.56 -38.36
C THR A 184 37.62 19.89 -37.12
N VAL A 185 38.73 20.41 -36.59
CA VAL A 185 39.36 19.89 -35.37
C VAL A 185 38.45 20.07 -34.15
N ALA A 186 37.81 21.22 -33.99
CA ALA A 186 36.86 21.48 -32.90
C ALA A 186 35.65 20.53 -32.97
N CYS A 187 35.08 20.33 -34.15
CA CYS A 187 33.97 19.40 -34.37
C CYS A 187 34.36 17.96 -34.02
N ILE A 188 35.53 17.49 -34.49
CA ILE A 188 36.04 16.15 -34.16
C ILE A 188 36.25 15.98 -32.65
N LEU A 189 36.88 16.96 -31.99
CA LEU A 189 37.12 16.90 -30.54
C LEU A 189 35.82 16.87 -29.75
N GLU A 190 34.83 17.69 -30.11
CA GLU A 190 33.51 17.68 -29.47
C GLU A 190 32.76 16.36 -29.67
N LEU A 191 32.80 15.79 -30.88
CA LEU A 191 32.17 14.50 -31.17
C LEU A 191 32.87 13.36 -30.44
N CYS A 192 34.20 13.36 -30.36
CA CYS A 192 34.97 12.40 -29.57
C CYS A 192 34.63 12.52 -28.07
N SER A 193 34.54 13.74 -27.54
CA SER A 193 34.13 14.01 -26.15
C SER A 193 32.71 13.53 -25.85
N TRP A 194 31.76 13.82 -26.74
CA TRP A 194 30.38 13.37 -26.60
C TRP A 194 30.29 11.83 -26.67
N PHE A 195 30.95 11.22 -27.65
CA PHE A 195 30.98 9.77 -27.82
C PHE A 195 31.55 9.08 -26.58
N TYR A 196 32.68 9.57 -26.07
CA TYR A 196 33.31 9.05 -24.86
C TYR A 196 32.36 9.09 -23.66
N ARG A 197 31.77 10.26 -23.35
CA ARG A 197 30.84 10.43 -22.21
C ARG A 197 29.61 9.53 -22.32
N THR A 198 29.02 9.44 -23.50
CA THR A 198 27.86 8.59 -23.78
C THR A 198 28.22 7.10 -23.63
N VAL A 199 29.35 6.66 -24.17
CA VAL A 199 29.82 5.27 -24.06
C VAL A 199 30.11 4.90 -22.60
N VAL A 200 30.78 5.78 -21.83
CA VAL A 200 31.04 5.55 -20.40
C VAL A 200 29.75 5.39 -19.61
N PHE A 201 28.74 6.24 -19.88
CA PHE A 201 27.44 6.12 -19.22
C PHE A 201 26.74 4.80 -19.56
N PHE A 202 26.54 4.52 -20.85
CA PHE A 202 25.83 3.31 -21.27
C PHE A 202 26.57 2.02 -20.89
N LEU A 203 27.91 2.05 -20.82
CA LEU A 203 28.69 0.90 -20.36
C LEU A 203 28.29 0.47 -18.95
N VAL A 204 28.17 1.39 -17.99
CA VAL A 204 27.75 1.05 -16.62
C VAL A 204 26.32 0.50 -16.60
N CYS A 205 25.43 1.11 -17.39
CA CYS A 205 24.05 0.65 -17.53
C CYS A 205 23.96 -0.78 -18.09
N VAL A 206 24.77 -1.08 -19.10
CA VAL A 206 24.86 -2.41 -19.71
C VAL A 206 25.53 -3.42 -18.78
N LEU A 207 26.55 -3.04 -18.02
CA LEU A 207 27.17 -3.91 -17.02
C LEU A 207 26.20 -4.27 -15.90
N PHE A 208 25.41 -3.29 -15.42
CA PHE A 208 24.36 -3.57 -14.45
C PHE A 208 23.29 -4.52 -15.01
N ARG A 209 22.85 -4.27 -16.25
CA ARG A 209 21.92 -5.16 -16.97
C ARG A 209 22.47 -6.57 -17.10
N LEU A 210 23.73 -6.70 -17.50
CA LEU A 210 24.42 -7.97 -17.63
C LEU A 210 24.37 -8.71 -16.30
N ILE A 211 24.83 -8.10 -15.20
CA ILE A 211 24.82 -8.70 -13.86
C ILE A 211 23.40 -9.14 -13.46
N CYS A 212 22.38 -8.34 -13.74
CA CYS A 212 20.98 -8.72 -13.50
C CYS A 212 20.56 -9.94 -14.33
N CYS A 213 20.86 -9.97 -15.64
CA CYS A 213 20.57 -11.10 -16.52
C CYS A 213 21.28 -12.39 -16.07
N LEU A 214 22.53 -12.26 -15.62
CA LEU A 214 23.31 -13.38 -15.11
C LEU A 214 22.69 -14.00 -13.85
N GLN A 215 22.13 -13.18 -12.95
CA GLN A 215 21.39 -13.68 -11.80
C GLN A 215 20.01 -14.26 -12.16
N ILE A 216 19.36 -13.78 -13.23
CA ILE A 216 18.12 -14.38 -13.72
C ILE A 216 18.37 -15.81 -14.19
N LEU A 217 19.49 -16.09 -14.87
CA LEU A 217 19.85 -17.47 -15.26
C LEU A 217 20.00 -18.38 -14.03
N ARG A 218 20.64 -17.89 -12.95
CA ARG A 218 20.75 -18.65 -11.69
C ARG A 218 19.40 -18.88 -11.00
N LEU A 219 18.50 -17.90 -11.05
CA LEU A 219 17.12 -18.04 -10.56
C LEU A 219 16.32 -19.07 -11.37
N GLN A 220 16.60 -19.21 -12.68
CA GLN A 220 15.96 -20.23 -13.53
C GLN A 220 16.47 -21.63 -13.22
N ASP A 221 17.76 -21.80 -12.95
CA ASP A 221 18.31 -23.08 -12.50
C ASP A 221 17.81 -23.46 -11.09
N PHE A 222 17.69 -22.49 -10.19
CA PHE A 222 17.05 -22.71 -8.88
C PHE A 222 15.60 -23.20 -9.02
N ALA A 223 14.87 -22.78 -10.06
CA ALA A 223 13.53 -23.29 -10.31
C ALA A 223 13.51 -24.80 -10.64
N GLN A 224 14.61 -25.34 -11.19
CA GLN A 224 14.76 -26.78 -11.46
C GLN A 224 15.09 -27.57 -10.18
N VAL A 225 15.71 -26.94 -9.17
CA VAL A 225 15.99 -27.58 -7.87
C VAL A 225 14.70 -28.02 -7.17
N PHE A 226 13.60 -27.26 -7.32
CA PHE A 226 12.28 -27.67 -6.83
C PHE A 226 11.73 -28.94 -7.50
N GLN A 227 12.24 -29.33 -8.67
CA GLN A 227 11.81 -30.55 -9.37
C GLN A 227 12.70 -31.77 -9.07
N ILE A 228 13.95 -31.57 -8.63
CA ILE A 228 14.97 -32.62 -8.52
C ILE A 228 15.24 -33.02 -7.06
N ASN A 229 15.23 -32.06 -6.12
CA ASN A 229 15.55 -32.32 -4.70
C ASN A 229 14.36 -31.96 -3.81
N SER A 230 13.91 -32.90 -2.97
CA SER A 230 12.73 -32.78 -2.11
C SER A 230 13.01 -32.21 -0.71
N ASP A 231 14.27 -31.91 -0.38
CA ASP A 231 14.64 -31.46 0.97
C ASP A 231 14.53 -29.94 1.15
N VAL A 232 13.71 -29.53 2.12
CA VAL A 232 13.38 -28.14 2.47
C VAL A 232 14.62 -27.33 2.88
N GLU A 233 15.59 -27.96 3.55
CA GLU A 233 16.79 -27.29 4.03
C GLU A 233 17.68 -26.85 2.86
N SER A 234 17.83 -27.71 1.85
CA SER A 234 18.58 -27.41 0.64
C SER A 234 17.99 -26.21 -0.14
N VAL A 235 16.65 -26.16 -0.26
CA VAL A 235 15.93 -25.09 -0.95
C VAL A 235 16.08 -23.76 -0.20
N LEU A 236 15.99 -23.78 1.14
CA LEU A 236 16.19 -22.59 1.97
C LEU A 236 17.63 -22.05 1.85
N LYS A 237 18.63 -22.94 1.91
CA LYS A 237 20.05 -22.57 1.80
C LYS A 237 20.37 -21.92 0.45
N GLU A 238 19.84 -22.46 -0.65
CA GLU A 238 19.99 -21.85 -1.97
C GLU A 238 19.24 -20.53 -2.11
N HIS A 239 18.02 -20.42 -1.58
CA HIS A 239 17.29 -19.15 -1.56
C HIS A 239 18.05 -18.06 -0.78
N LEU A 240 18.62 -18.38 0.38
CA LEU A 240 19.44 -17.46 1.17
C LEU A 240 20.71 -17.03 0.41
N ARG A 241 21.33 -17.95 -0.34
CA ARG A 241 22.47 -17.64 -1.23
C ARG A 241 22.06 -16.63 -2.32
N ILE A 242 20.93 -16.85 -2.99
CA ILE A 242 20.40 -15.92 -4.00
C ILE A 242 20.10 -14.55 -3.39
N ARG A 243 19.44 -14.51 -2.23
CA ARG A 243 19.13 -13.25 -1.51
C ARG A 243 20.40 -12.49 -1.15
N ARG A 244 21.44 -13.19 -0.70
CA ARG A 244 22.77 -12.58 -0.42
C ARG A 244 23.37 -11.99 -1.69
N HIS A 245 23.31 -12.68 -2.83
CA HIS A 245 23.80 -12.16 -4.11
C HIS A 245 23.04 -10.90 -4.57
N LEU A 246 21.70 -10.92 -4.50
CA LEU A 246 20.88 -9.76 -4.82
C LEU A 246 21.17 -8.57 -3.90
N ARG A 247 21.39 -8.81 -2.59
CA ARG A 247 21.76 -7.76 -1.63
C ARG A 247 23.13 -7.16 -1.93
N ILE A 248 24.11 -7.99 -2.32
CA ILE A 248 25.45 -7.51 -2.71
C ILE A 248 25.35 -6.66 -3.98
N ILE A 249 24.58 -7.10 -4.98
CA ILE A 249 24.40 -6.36 -6.25
C ILE A 249 23.69 -5.03 -5.99
N SER A 250 22.58 -5.06 -5.22
CA SER A 250 21.88 -3.86 -4.77
C SER A 250 22.84 -2.91 -4.07
N HIS A 251 23.60 -3.37 -3.07
CA HIS A 251 24.53 -2.51 -2.33
C HIS A 251 25.60 -1.87 -3.22
N ARG A 252 26.17 -2.63 -4.17
CA ARG A 252 27.18 -2.12 -5.10
C ARG A 252 26.63 -0.98 -5.97
N TYR A 253 25.42 -1.14 -6.51
CA TYR A 253 24.84 -0.19 -7.46
C TYR A 253 23.87 0.82 -6.85
N ARG A 254 23.54 0.72 -5.55
CA ARG A 254 22.54 1.57 -4.89
C ARG A 254 22.85 3.05 -5.01
N SER A 255 24.09 3.46 -4.73
CA SER A 255 24.47 4.87 -4.85
C SER A 255 24.44 5.32 -6.31
N PHE A 256 24.89 4.47 -7.24
CA PHE A 256 24.85 4.78 -8.67
C PHE A 256 23.42 4.98 -9.18
N ILE A 257 22.50 4.03 -8.92
CA ILE A 257 21.10 4.12 -9.37
C ILE A 257 20.41 5.36 -8.77
N LEU A 258 20.65 5.63 -7.48
CA LEU A 258 20.06 6.80 -6.80
C LEU A 258 20.58 8.12 -7.39
N TRP A 259 21.90 8.29 -7.50
CA TRP A 259 22.49 9.52 -8.03
C TRP A 259 22.17 9.70 -9.51
N SER A 260 22.16 8.64 -10.31
CA SER A 260 21.73 8.71 -11.72
C SER A 260 20.26 9.11 -11.84
N LEU A 261 19.36 8.57 -11.00
CA LEU A 261 17.95 8.97 -11.01
C LEU A 261 17.82 10.45 -10.65
N ILE A 262 18.35 10.89 -9.50
CA ILE A 262 18.26 12.28 -9.03
C ILE A 262 18.83 13.25 -10.07
N PHE A 263 20.02 12.95 -10.59
CA PHE A 263 20.71 13.84 -11.50
C PHE A 263 20.03 13.91 -12.86
N ILE A 264 19.54 12.79 -13.39
CA ILE A 264 18.77 12.77 -14.65
C ILE A 264 17.47 13.55 -14.47
N THR A 265 16.68 13.27 -13.42
CA THR A 265 15.44 14.03 -13.15
C THR A 265 15.71 15.52 -13.01
N ALA A 266 16.75 15.92 -12.27
CA ALA A 266 17.13 17.33 -12.12
C ALA A 266 17.52 17.97 -13.46
N SER A 267 18.26 17.24 -14.30
CA SER A 267 18.60 17.71 -15.65
C SER A 267 17.37 17.89 -16.55
N GLN A 268 16.44 16.92 -16.56
CA GLN A 268 15.21 16.99 -17.34
C GLN A 268 14.31 18.13 -16.87
N PHE A 269 14.21 18.33 -15.56
CA PHE A 269 13.47 19.44 -14.97
C PHE A 269 14.11 20.80 -15.28
N SER A 270 15.45 20.89 -15.24
CA SER A 270 16.18 22.10 -15.65
C SER A 270 15.94 22.42 -17.12
N SER A 271 15.95 21.41 -17.99
CA SER A 271 15.61 21.54 -19.42
C SER A 271 14.19 22.07 -19.62
N LEU A 272 13.21 21.57 -18.85
CA LEU A 272 11.84 22.07 -18.85
C LEU A 272 11.76 23.53 -18.40
N LEU A 273 12.41 23.90 -17.31
CA LEU A 273 12.40 25.28 -16.78
C LEU A 273 13.02 26.28 -17.75
N MET A 274 14.11 25.92 -18.43
CA MET A 274 14.75 26.81 -19.41
C MET A 274 13.88 27.00 -20.66
N THR A 275 13.17 25.96 -21.10
CA THR A 275 12.34 25.97 -22.31
C THR A 275 10.90 26.47 -22.09
N THR A 276 10.47 26.62 -20.84
CA THR A 276 9.15 27.19 -20.47
C THR A 276 9.17 28.70 -20.25
N ARG A 277 10.35 29.35 -20.25
CA ARG A 277 10.46 30.80 -20.08
C ARG A 277 9.73 31.54 -21.22
N PRO A 278 9.05 32.68 -20.93
CA PRO A 278 8.20 33.37 -21.91
C PRO A 278 8.93 33.89 -23.16
N ASN A 279 10.25 34.11 -23.08
CA ASN A 279 11.09 34.55 -24.20
C ASN A 279 12.04 33.44 -24.70
N ALA A 280 11.69 32.16 -24.51
CA ALA A 280 12.54 31.04 -24.91
C ALA A 280 12.34 30.67 -26.39
N ASP A 281 13.39 30.82 -27.21
CA ASP A 281 13.39 30.40 -28.61
C ASP A 281 13.61 28.89 -28.74
N VAL A 282 12.52 28.12 -28.70
CA VAL A 282 12.53 26.64 -28.76
C VAL A 282 12.44 26.15 -30.21
N ASN A 283 13.49 26.37 -31.00
CA ASN A 283 13.60 25.81 -32.36
C ASN A 283 14.45 24.53 -32.37
N ILE A 284 14.26 23.67 -33.37
CA ILE A 284 15.09 22.45 -33.58
C ILE A 284 16.58 22.80 -33.66
N TYR A 285 16.90 23.95 -34.23
CA TYR A 285 18.27 24.45 -34.38
C TYR A 285 18.96 24.79 -33.04
N HIS A 286 18.23 25.33 -32.07
CA HIS A 286 18.77 25.68 -30.76
C HIS A 286 18.62 24.56 -29.72
N THR A 287 17.63 23.68 -29.89
CA THR A 287 17.24 22.67 -28.89
C THR A 287 17.66 21.24 -29.27
N GLY A 288 18.21 21.03 -30.49
CA GLY A 288 18.58 19.71 -31.01
C GLY A 288 19.55 18.93 -30.12
N GLU A 289 20.67 19.55 -29.72
CA GLU A 289 21.67 18.95 -28.80
C GLU A 289 21.04 18.60 -27.44
N LEU A 290 20.18 19.48 -26.91
CA LEU A 290 19.47 19.23 -25.66
C LEU A 290 18.51 18.04 -25.79
N ALA A 291 17.79 17.91 -26.90
CA ALA A 291 16.87 16.81 -27.14
C ALA A 291 17.59 15.46 -27.27
N VAL A 292 18.71 15.41 -28.03
CA VAL A 292 19.55 14.20 -28.16
C VAL A 292 20.14 13.80 -26.81
N CYS A 293 20.60 14.77 -26.01
CA CYS A 293 21.06 14.54 -24.64
C CYS A 293 19.95 13.92 -23.78
N CYS A 294 18.75 14.51 -23.76
CA CYS A 294 17.64 14.05 -22.93
C CYS A 294 17.17 12.63 -23.29
N VAL A 295 17.09 12.31 -24.59
CA VAL A 295 16.76 10.96 -25.07
C VAL A 295 17.83 9.95 -24.66
N SER A 296 19.12 10.33 -24.75
CA SER A 296 20.24 9.47 -24.35
C SER A 296 20.23 9.17 -22.85
N LEU A 297 19.98 10.18 -22.01
CA LEU A 297 19.88 10.02 -20.56
C LEU A 297 18.70 9.13 -20.17
N LEU A 298 17.52 9.35 -20.77
CA LEU A 298 16.32 8.56 -20.54
C LEU A 298 16.53 7.09 -20.96
N ALA A 299 17.15 6.84 -22.11
CA ALA A 299 17.45 5.49 -22.58
C ALA A 299 18.36 4.73 -21.61
N GLY A 300 19.41 5.38 -21.07
CA GLY A 300 20.27 4.77 -20.07
C GLY A 300 19.57 4.48 -18.73
N LEU A 301 18.76 5.43 -18.23
CA LEU A 301 17.96 5.25 -17.02
C LEU A 301 16.96 4.09 -17.17
N LEU A 302 16.34 3.96 -18.34
CA LEU A 302 15.42 2.87 -18.65
C LEU A 302 16.10 1.50 -18.64
N ILE A 303 17.32 1.40 -19.17
CA ILE A 303 18.09 0.16 -19.11
C ILE A 303 18.34 -0.25 -17.65
N LEU A 304 18.67 0.71 -16.77
CA LEU A 304 18.88 0.46 -15.34
C LEU A 304 17.60 0.00 -14.64
N LEU A 305 16.54 0.79 -14.69
CA LEU A 305 15.31 0.54 -13.95
C LEU A 305 14.60 -0.72 -14.46
N ARG A 306 14.57 -0.95 -15.77
CA ARG A 306 13.96 -2.17 -16.36
C ARG A 306 14.72 -3.43 -15.96
N SER A 307 16.05 -3.36 -15.88
CA SER A 307 16.86 -4.50 -15.46
C SER A 307 16.63 -4.84 -13.99
N ALA A 308 16.60 -3.83 -13.11
CA ALA A 308 16.33 -4.01 -11.68
C ALA A 308 14.90 -4.55 -11.42
N THR A 309 13.92 -4.01 -12.13
CA THR A 309 12.52 -4.44 -12.02
C THR A 309 12.33 -5.88 -12.50
N ARG A 310 12.98 -6.26 -13.60
CA ARG A 310 12.85 -7.61 -14.17
C ARG A 310 13.39 -8.68 -13.22
N ILE A 311 14.51 -8.43 -12.56
CA ILE A 311 15.08 -9.37 -11.59
C ILE A 311 14.25 -9.42 -10.30
N THR A 312 13.77 -8.27 -9.78
CA THR A 312 12.84 -8.25 -8.64
C THR A 312 11.59 -9.08 -8.93
N HIS A 313 10.97 -8.91 -10.10
CA HIS A 313 9.80 -9.69 -10.49
C HIS A 313 10.10 -11.20 -10.60
N LYS A 314 11.25 -11.58 -11.16
CA LYS A 314 11.65 -12.99 -11.25
C LYS A 314 11.98 -13.59 -9.87
N ALA A 315 12.55 -12.82 -8.96
CA ALA A 315 12.81 -13.24 -7.59
C ALA A 315 11.50 -13.40 -6.79
N GLN A 316 10.50 -12.55 -7.00
CA GLN A 316 9.17 -12.69 -6.39
C GLN A 316 8.39 -13.88 -6.94
N ALA A 317 8.58 -14.24 -8.22
CA ALA A 317 7.93 -15.41 -8.82
C ALA A 317 8.35 -16.75 -8.18
N VAL A 318 9.45 -16.78 -7.43
CA VAL A 318 9.90 -17.94 -6.65
C VAL A 318 8.86 -18.33 -5.60
N THR A 319 8.18 -17.37 -4.97
CA THR A 319 7.14 -17.65 -3.96
C THR A 319 5.99 -18.44 -4.58
N CYS A 320 5.53 -18.07 -5.78
CA CYS A 320 4.52 -18.84 -6.51
C CYS A 320 5.02 -20.24 -6.90
N LEU A 321 6.29 -20.38 -7.27
CA LEU A 321 6.86 -21.68 -7.60
C LEU A 321 6.94 -22.59 -6.36
N ALA A 322 7.31 -22.05 -5.21
CA ALA A 322 7.35 -22.78 -3.95
C ALA A 322 5.95 -23.20 -3.49
N ALA A 323 4.94 -22.34 -3.66
CA ALA A 323 3.55 -22.69 -3.41
C ALA A 323 3.08 -23.82 -4.34
N LYS A 324 3.39 -23.74 -5.65
CA LYS A 324 3.09 -24.80 -6.61
C LYS A 324 3.79 -26.12 -6.24
N TRP A 325 5.07 -26.06 -5.87
CA TRP A 325 5.83 -27.23 -5.42
C TRP A 325 5.23 -27.84 -4.14
N HIS A 326 4.86 -27.02 -3.15
CA HIS A 326 4.20 -27.49 -1.93
C HIS A 326 2.89 -28.21 -2.24
N VAL A 327 2.08 -27.68 -3.17
CA VAL A 327 0.85 -28.34 -3.62
C VAL A 327 1.15 -29.67 -4.30
N CYS A 328 2.05 -29.70 -5.30
CA CYS A 328 2.40 -30.94 -6.00
C CYS A 328 2.97 -32.01 -5.06
N ALA A 329 3.93 -31.66 -4.20
CA ALA A 329 4.53 -32.58 -3.24
C ALA A 329 3.56 -33.05 -2.13
N THR A 330 2.41 -32.37 -1.99
CA THR A 330 1.34 -32.79 -1.07
C THR A 330 0.34 -33.69 -1.79
N VAL A 331 -0.01 -33.40 -3.04
CA VAL A 331 -0.91 -34.25 -3.86
C VAL A 331 -0.25 -35.57 -4.22
N ASP A 332 1.03 -35.57 -4.62
CA ASP A 332 1.78 -36.79 -4.96
C ASP A 332 1.96 -37.72 -3.75
N SER A 333 1.99 -37.18 -2.52
CA SER A 333 1.98 -38.00 -1.29
C SER A 333 0.63 -38.65 -1.00
N PHE A 334 -0.48 -38.13 -1.54
CA PHE A 334 -1.81 -38.73 -1.39
C PHE A 334 -2.10 -39.82 -2.45
N ASP A 335 -1.53 -39.71 -3.67
CA ASP A 335 -1.72 -40.72 -4.73
C ASP A 335 -0.94 -42.02 -4.47
N ALA A 336 0.16 -41.96 -3.71
CA ALA A 336 0.94 -43.13 -3.30
C ALA A 336 0.23 -44.03 -2.27
N GLU A 337 -0.90 -43.60 -1.70
CA GLU A 337 -1.65 -44.29 -0.65
C GLU A 337 -2.94 -44.96 -1.17
N THR A 338 -2.97 -45.43 -2.43
CA THR A 338 -4.00 -46.39 -2.85
C THR A 338 -3.58 -47.80 -2.41
N PRO A 339 -4.30 -48.47 -1.48
CA PRO A 339 -3.94 -49.81 -1.05
C PRO A 339 -4.28 -50.80 -2.17
N VAL A 340 -3.27 -51.17 -2.95
CA VAL A 340 -3.35 -52.41 -3.74
C VAL A 340 -3.25 -53.58 -2.75
N ALA A 341 -4.29 -54.40 -2.76
CA ALA A 341 -4.40 -55.58 -1.91
C ALA A 341 -3.17 -56.48 -2.01
N ILE A 342 -2.71 -56.90 -0.84
CA ILE A 342 -1.54 -57.74 -0.54
C ILE A 342 -1.48 -59.01 -1.41
N ARG A 343 -0.29 -59.32 -1.93
CA ARG A 343 0.24 -60.70 -1.98
C ARG A 343 1.76 -60.72 -2.14
N GLY A 344 2.43 -61.32 -1.15
CA GLY A 344 3.69 -62.05 -1.37
C GLY A 344 4.97 -61.42 -0.78
N ASP A 345 5.32 -61.92 0.40
CA ASP A 345 6.66 -62.28 0.88
C ASP A 345 7.80 -61.26 1.09
N GLU A 346 8.39 -61.46 2.28
CA GLU A 346 9.81 -61.40 2.66
C GLU A 346 10.50 -60.10 3.13
N GLN A 347 10.99 -60.24 4.38
CA GLN A 347 12.26 -59.79 4.98
C GLN A 347 12.46 -58.30 5.32
N PHE A 348 12.28 -58.01 6.62
CA PHE A 348 12.90 -56.88 7.31
C PHE A 348 14.39 -57.17 7.56
N VAL A 349 15.27 -56.37 6.95
CA VAL A 349 16.69 -56.26 7.33
C VAL A 349 16.85 -54.99 8.18
N ASN A 350 17.28 -55.19 9.43
CA ASN A 350 17.73 -54.14 10.34
C ASN A 350 18.99 -53.45 9.79
N THR A 351 19.08 -52.13 9.91
CA THR A 351 20.37 -51.44 10.04
C THR A 351 20.24 -50.33 11.06
N ALA A 352 20.88 -50.56 12.20
CA ALA A 352 21.08 -49.61 13.27
C ALA A 352 22.11 -48.54 12.86
N SER A 353 21.97 -47.34 13.43
CA SER A 353 23.11 -46.45 13.64
C SER A 353 22.91 -45.69 14.95
N ASP A 354 23.82 -45.97 15.86
CA ASP A 354 23.93 -45.51 17.24
C ASP A 354 24.00 -43.99 17.39
N ALA A 355 23.37 -43.49 18.45
CA ALA A 355 23.82 -42.28 19.15
C ALA A 355 23.55 -42.47 20.65
N GLU A 356 24.64 -42.52 21.42
CA GLU A 356 24.72 -42.78 22.85
C GLU A 356 24.17 -41.60 23.69
N ASP A 357 23.27 -41.96 24.60
CA ASP A 357 23.12 -41.61 26.03
C ASP A 357 23.71 -40.30 26.61
N GLU A 358 22.86 -39.55 27.34
CA GLU A 358 23.14 -39.13 28.73
C GLU A 358 21.85 -38.71 29.47
N GLY A 359 21.29 -39.65 30.24
CA GLY A 359 20.96 -39.55 31.68
C GLY A 359 20.07 -38.43 32.25
N GLY A 360 18.90 -38.82 32.78
CA GLY A 360 18.16 -38.07 33.81
C GLY A 360 16.74 -38.61 34.04
N ASP A 361 16.59 -39.53 34.99
CA ASP A 361 15.32 -40.12 35.48
C ASP A 361 14.35 -39.08 36.06
N GLU A 362 13.05 -39.24 35.82
CA GLU A 362 12.00 -39.48 36.85
C GLU A 362 10.58 -39.49 36.24
N GLU A 363 9.90 -40.64 36.40
CA GLU A 363 8.46 -40.88 36.64
C GLU A 363 7.39 -40.69 35.53
N ASP A 364 6.95 -41.85 35.00
CA ASP A 364 5.57 -42.36 34.96
C ASP A 364 4.43 -41.55 34.29
N GLU A 365 3.98 -42.00 33.11
CA GLU A 365 2.74 -42.78 32.92
C GLU A 365 2.34 -42.87 31.42
N LEU A 366 2.26 -44.12 30.93
CA LEU A 366 1.38 -44.61 29.85
C LEU A 366 1.20 -43.72 28.60
N ASP A 367 2.01 -43.96 27.55
CA ASP A 367 1.60 -43.60 26.19
C ASP A 367 1.71 -44.80 25.25
N ASN A 368 0.63 -45.58 25.22
CA ASN A 368 0.41 -46.63 24.25
C ASN A 368 -0.19 -46.00 22.98
N CYS A 369 0.63 -45.29 22.21
CA CYS A 369 0.31 -44.85 20.86
C CYS A 369 1.56 -44.92 19.98
N LYS A 370 1.93 -46.15 19.61
CA LYS A 370 2.87 -46.41 18.51
C LYS A 370 2.19 -45.99 17.20
N PHE A 371 2.20 -44.69 16.89
CA PHE A 371 1.86 -44.20 15.57
C PHE A 371 2.87 -44.77 14.56
N ASP A 372 2.34 -45.32 13.47
CA ASP A 372 3.11 -45.85 12.35
C ASP A 372 4.10 -44.76 11.84
N PRO A 373 5.42 -45.03 11.76
CA PRO A 373 6.45 -44.02 11.43
C PRO A 373 6.24 -43.29 10.08
N SER A 374 5.46 -43.88 9.19
CA SER A 374 5.10 -43.36 7.86
C SER A 374 4.29 -42.05 7.92
N TYR A 375 3.29 -41.98 8.81
CA TYR A 375 2.41 -40.80 8.97
C TYR A 375 3.07 -39.63 9.70
N ALA A 376 3.99 -39.91 10.64
CA ALA A 376 4.74 -38.87 11.33
C ALA A 376 5.73 -38.17 10.38
N TYR A 377 6.41 -38.93 9.52
CA TYR A 377 7.35 -38.38 8.55
C TYR A 377 6.66 -37.51 7.48
N SER A 378 5.51 -37.92 6.96
CA SER A 378 4.72 -37.15 5.99
C SER A 378 4.19 -35.84 6.58
N THR A 379 3.71 -35.87 7.83
CA THR A 379 3.22 -34.69 8.55
C THR A 379 4.33 -33.69 8.87
N ILE A 380 5.49 -34.16 9.33
CA ILE A 380 6.67 -33.32 9.59
C ILE A 380 7.18 -32.68 8.28
N SER A 381 7.20 -33.46 7.19
CA SER A 381 7.61 -32.99 5.87
C SER A 381 6.65 -31.92 5.33
N PHE A 382 5.34 -32.09 5.52
CA PHE A 382 4.32 -31.09 5.21
C PHE A 382 4.52 -29.78 6.00
N GLN A 383 4.71 -29.87 7.31
CA GLN A 383 4.94 -28.71 8.17
C GLN A 383 6.21 -27.95 7.77
N LYS A 384 7.31 -28.65 7.48
CA LYS A 384 8.56 -28.04 6.99
C LYS A 384 8.36 -27.31 5.65
N ARG A 385 7.62 -27.90 4.70
CA ARG A 385 7.31 -27.23 3.41
C ARG A 385 6.41 -26.01 3.60
N GLN A 386 5.40 -26.10 4.46
CA GLN A 386 4.50 -24.98 4.76
C GLN A 386 5.22 -23.83 5.44
N ALA A 387 6.15 -24.13 6.36
CA ALA A 387 7.02 -23.12 6.98
C ALA A 387 7.90 -22.42 5.95
N LEU A 388 8.44 -23.16 4.95
CA LEU A 388 9.23 -22.59 3.86
C LEU A 388 8.41 -21.66 2.95
N VAL A 389 7.18 -22.03 2.60
CA VAL A 389 6.28 -21.17 1.81
C VAL A 389 5.95 -19.89 2.58
N THR A 390 5.61 -20.03 3.86
CA THR A 390 5.34 -18.89 4.76
C THR A 390 6.57 -17.98 4.88
N TYR A 391 7.78 -18.55 4.95
CA TYR A 391 9.02 -17.80 4.92
C TYR A 391 9.14 -16.99 3.61
N PHE A 392 8.89 -17.58 2.44
CA PHE A 392 8.97 -16.88 1.15
C PHE A 392 7.91 -15.80 0.95
N GLU A 393 6.71 -15.95 1.52
CA GLU A 393 5.66 -14.92 1.48
C GLU A 393 6.07 -13.68 2.30
N ASN A 394 6.65 -13.90 3.48
CA ASN A 394 7.07 -12.84 4.39
C ASN A 394 8.45 -12.25 4.03
N ASN A 395 9.27 -12.95 3.23
CA ASN A 395 10.62 -12.53 2.87
C ASN A 395 10.80 -12.32 1.38
N ARG A 396 10.18 -11.26 0.85
CA ARG A 396 10.29 -10.89 -0.57
C ARG A 396 11.75 -10.61 -0.96
N ALA A 397 12.25 -11.37 -1.94
CA ALA A 397 13.56 -11.16 -2.54
C ALA A 397 13.48 -10.19 -3.73
N GLY A 398 14.45 -9.26 -3.85
CA GLY A 398 14.47 -8.27 -4.92
C GLY A 398 15.59 -7.25 -4.76
N ILE A 399 15.73 -6.36 -5.75
CA ILE A 399 16.66 -5.22 -5.65
C ILE A 399 15.98 -4.09 -4.88
N THR A 400 16.60 -3.67 -3.79
CA THR A 400 16.12 -2.57 -2.94
C THR A 400 17.08 -1.39 -2.94
N ILE A 401 16.55 -0.18 -2.77
CA ILE A 401 17.27 1.09 -2.63
C ILE A 401 16.74 1.77 -1.37
N TYR A 402 17.56 1.89 -0.33
CA TYR A 402 17.15 2.51 0.96
C TYR A 402 15.84 1.96 1.55
N GLY A 403 15.60 0.66 1.41
CA GLY A 403 14.38 -0.01 1.92
C GLY A 403 13.23 -0.05 0.92
N PHE A 404 13.27 0.79 -0.14
CA PHE A 404 12.28 0.75 -1.22
C PHE A 404 12.64 -0.31 -2.26
N MET A 405 11.70 -1.18 -2.62
CA MET A 405 11.90 -2.24 -3.60
C MET A 405 11.58 -1.72 -5.01
N LEU A 406 12.50 -1.89 -5.96
CA LEU A 406 12.25 -1.52 -7.35
C LEU A 406 11.36 -2.58 -8.02
N ASP A 407 10.06 -2.29 -8.08
CA ASP A 407 9.02 -3.12 -8.67
C ASP A 407 8.44 -2.50 -9.97
N ARG A 408 7.47 -3.20 -10.59
CA ARG A 408 6.84 -2.73 -11.83
C ARG A 408 6.13 -1.39 -11.64
N THR A 409 5.51 -1.20 -10.49
CA THR A 409 4.81 0.04 -10.13
C THR A 409 5.79 1.20 -10.13
N SER A 410 6.90 1.07 -9.39
CA SER A 410 7.96 2.08 -9.32
C SER A 410 8.55 2.40 -10.70
N LEU A 411 8.77 1.38 -11.54
CA LEU A 411 9.23 1.58 -12.92
C LEU A 411 8.24 2.40 -13.74
N HIS A 412 6.95 2.07 -13.71
CA HIS A 412 5.93 2.78 -14.47
C HIS A 412 5.77 4.23 -14.00
N THR A 413 5.84 4.49 -12.70
CA THR A 413 5.78 5.84 -12.13
C THR A 413 6.97 6.69 -12.57
N ILE A 414 8.20 6.19 -12.36
CA ILE A 414 9.42 6.94 -12.71
C ILE A 414 9.50 7.15 -14.23
N PHE A 415 9.24 6.11 -15.01
CA PHE A 415 9.21 6.22 -16.47
C PHE A 415 8.15 7.19 -16.97
N GLY A 416 6.94 7.17 -16.38
CA GLY A 416 5.88 8.10 -16.73
C GLY A 416 6.31 9.55 -16.55
N ILE A 417 6.90 9.87 -15.40
CA ILE A 417 7.40 11.22 -15.11
C ILE A 417 8.47 11.63 -16.12
N GLU A 418 9.54 10.84 -16.28
CA GLU A 418 10.68 11.19 -17.13
C GLU A 418 10.31 11.23 -18.62
N MET A 419 9.51 10.27 -19.09
CA MET A 419 9.04 10.24 -20.48
C MET A 419 8.12 11.42 -20.78
N SER A 420 7.26 11.82 -19.84
CA SER A 420 6.43 13.02 -20.01
C SER A 420 7.28 14.29 -20.13
N LEU A 421 8.35 14.43 -19.36
CA LEU A 421 9.27 15.58 -19.47
C LEU A 421 9.96 15.62 -20.84
N VAL A 422 10.46 14.48 -21.32
CA VAL A 422 11.11 14.38 -22.64
C VAL A 422 10.12 14.60 -23.79
N LEU A 423 8.94 13.98 -23.72
CA LEU A 423 7.89 14.15 -24.74
C LEU A 423 7.37 15.59 -24.78
N TRP A 424 7.31 16.28 -23.64
CA TRP A 424 6.96 17.70 -23.60
C TRP A 424 7.99 18.55 -24.36
N LEU A 425 9.29 18.29 -24.15
CA LEU A 425 10.38 18.97 -24.87
C LEU A 425 10.30 18.70 -26.38
N LEU A 426 10.14 17.43 -26.78
CA LEU A 426 9.97 17.03 -28.18
C LEU A 426 8.69 17.62 -28.80
N GLY A 427 7.61 17.73 -28.03
CA GLY A 427 6.37 18.37 -28.44
C GLY A 427 6.53 19.86 -28.73
N LYS A 428 7.28 20.59 -27.89
CA LYS A 428 7.59 22.02 -28.09
C LYS A 428 8.51 22.26 -29.29
N THR A 429 9.56 21.46 -29.44
CA THR A 429 10.47 21.57 -30.59
C THR A 429 9.78 21.26 -31.93
N SER A 430 8.78 20.37 -31.96
CA SER A 430 8.01 20.06 -33.17
C SER A 430 6.88 21.06 -33.46
N THR A 431 6.23 21.64 -32.44
CA THR A 431 5.19 22.67 -32.61
C THR A 431 5.76 24.03 -33.02
N ALA A 432 6.95 24.42 -32.55
CA ALA A 432 7.61 25.64 -32.98
C ALA A 432 7.91 25.66 -34.50
N ASN A 433 8.11 24.49 -35.10
CA ASN A 433 8.29 24.36 -36.56
C ASN A 433 6.98 24.52 -37.35
N ARG A 434 5.82 24.34 -36.71
CA ARG A 434 4.48 24.54 -37.30
C ARG A 434 3.97 25.98 -37.17
N ALA A 435 4.50 26.75 -36.22
CA ALA A 435 4.13 28.15 -35.98
C ALA A 435 4.87 29.16 -36.90
N ARG A 436 5.62 28.69 -37.90
CA ARG A 436 6.18 29.54 -38.98
C ARG A 436 5.15 29.91 -40.07
N VAL A 437 3.85 29.82 -39.78
CA VAL A 437 2.75 30.24 -40.67
C VAL A 437 1.86 31.29 -39.99
N ASP A 438 2.34 31.98 -38.95
CA ASP A 438 1.66 33.17 -38.45
C ASP A 438 2.26 34.41 -39.14
N ASP A 439 1.57 34.85 -40.18
CA ASP A 439 1.78 36.15 -40.82
C ASP A 439 1.60 37.23 -39.75
N GLY A 440 2.62 38.05 -39.49
CA GLY A 440 2.60 39.13 -38.49
C GLY A 440 1.69 40.31 -38.85
N ASP A 441 0.46 40.04 -39.27
CA ASP A 441 -0.51 41.01 -39.81
C ASP A 441 -1.45 41.59 -38.74
N GLY A 442 -1.37 41.11 -37.49
CA GLY A 442 -2.19 41.57 -36.37
C GLY A 442 -3.66 41.14 -36.44
N ARG A 443 -3.99 40.07 -37.18
CA ARG A 443 -5.37 39.57 -37.37
C ARG A 443 -5.52 38.17 -36.79
N ILE A 444 -6.64 37.93 -36.10
CA ILE A 444 -6.98 36.61 -35.54
C ILE A 444 -8.08 35.99 -36.41
N THR A 445 -7.81 34.85 -37.05
CA THR A 445 -8.81 34.15 -37.86
C THR A 445 -9.87 33.46 -36.98
N GLY A 446 -11.07 33.22 -37.52
CA GLY A 446 -12.15 32.57 -36.77
C GLY A 446 -11.81 31.20 -36.19
N ASN A 447 -10.92 30.43 -36.84
CA ASN A 447 -10.50 29.11 -36.35
C ASN A 447 -9.56 29.21 -35.13
N ASP A 448 -8.72 30.24 -35.07
CA ASP A 448 -7.78 30.45 -33.96
C ASP A 448 -8.49 31.08 -32.76
N ALA A 449 -9.42 32.01 -33.02
CA ALA A 449 -10.29 32.55 -31.98
C ALA A 449 -11.21 31.46 -31.39
N GLN A 450 -11.71 30.51 -32.19
CA GLN A 450 -12.55 29.42 -31.68
C GLN A 450 -11.78 28.51 -30.71
N LYS A 451 -10.51 28.19 -31.00
CA LYS A 451 -9.63 27.46 -30.07
C LYS A 451 -9.41 28.23 -28.78
N PHE A 452 -9.24 29.55 -28.86
CA PHE A 452 -9.03 30.38 -27.68
C PHE A 452 -10.29 30.58 -26.84
N LEU A 453 -11.44 30.79 -27.49
CA LEU A 453 -12.73 31.05 -26.85
C LEU A 453 -13.36 29.78 -26.26
N SER A 454 -13.11 28.61 -26.84
CA SER A 454 -13.59 27.31 -26.32
C SER A 454 -12.92 26.87 -25.01
N MET A 455 -11.82 27.51 -24.60
CA MET A 455 -11.24 27.35 -23.26
C MET A 455 -12.05 28.05 -22.16
N SER A 456 -13.06 28.84 -22.54
CA SER A 456 -14.09 29.39 -21.66
C SER A 456 -15.29 28.44 -21.73
N ASN A 457 -15.79 27.89 -20.61
CA ASN A 457 -16.92 26.94 -20.51
C ASN A 457 -18.30 27.44 -21.04
N LEU A 458 -18.34 28.13 -22.18
CA LEU A 458 -19.54 28.63 -22.84
C LEU A 458 -20.06 27.61 -23.87
N SER A 459 -21.37 27.57 -24.07
CA SER A 459 -21.97 26.71 -25.08
C SER A 459 -21.57 27.18 -26.49
N ARG A 460 -21.55 26.25 -27.47
CA ARG A 460 -21.25 26.61 -28.87
C ARG A 460 -22.24 27.64 -29.45
N GLN A 461 -23.45 27.73 -28.92
CA GLN A 461 -24.45 28.70 -29.36
C GLN A 461 -24.09 30.12 -28.89
N ASP A 462 -23.68 30.26 -27.63
CA ASP A 462 -23.28 31.56 -27.06
C ASP A 462 -21.99 32.09 -27.72
N LEU A 463 -21.04 31.20 -28.01
CA LEU A 463 -19.81 31.56 -28.73
C LEU A 463 -20.08 32.09 -30.13
N LYS A 464 -21.05 31.51 -30.84
CA LYS A 464 -21.46 31.99 -32.17
C LYS A 464 -22.10 33.38 -32.08
N GLN A 465 -22.82 33.66 -31.00
CA GLN A 465 -23.45 34.95 -30.76
C GLN A 465 -22.41 36.02 -30.43
N VAL A 466 -21.45 35.72 -29.54
CA VAL A 466 -20.32 36.62 -29.22
C VAL A 466 -19.47 36.89 -30.46
N TRP A 467 -19.20 35.87 -31.28
CA TRP A 467 -18.49 36.03 -32.55
C TRP A 467 -19.24 36.96 -33.51
N SER A 468 -20.56 36.80 -33.65
CA SER A 468 -21.36 37.64 -34.54
C SER A 468 -21.44 39.11 -34.10
N ILE A 469 -21.27 39.36 -32.80
CA ILE A 469 -21.24 40.72 -32.23
C ILE A 469 -19.87 41.35 -32.45
N ALA A 470 -18.79 40.58 -32.29
CA ALA A 470 -17.42 41.05 -32.47
C ALA A 470 -17.04 41.26 -33.95
N ASP A 471 -17.45 40.35 -34.84
CA ASP A 471 -17.26 40.45 -36.30
C ASP A 471 -18.46 41.17 -36.96
N SER A 472 -18.76 42.39 -36.49
CA SER A 472 -19.89 43.17 -36.97
C SER A 472 -19.80 43.51 -38.47
N LYS A 473 -18.58 43.47 -39.04
CA LYS A 473 -18.29 43.74 -40.44
C LYS A 473 -18.30 42.47 -41.32
N ARG A 474 -18.50 41.28 -40.74
CA ARG A 474 -18.48 39.96 -41.43
C ARG A 474 -17.22 39.71 -42.26
N GLN A 475 -16.06 40.10 -41.73
CA GLN A 475 -14.79 40.01 -42.43
C GLN A 475 -14.11 38.64 -42.24
N GLY A 476 -14.59 37.82 -41.29
CA GLY A 476 -14.08 36.46 -41.06
C GLY A 476 -12.78 36.39 -40.26
N TYR A 477 -12.26 37.53 -39.82
CA TYR A 477 -11.12 37.69 -38.92
C TYR A 477 -11.40 38.87 -37.95
N LEU A 478 -10.79 38.85 -36.76
CA LEU A 478 -10.91 39.92 -35.78
C LEU A 478 -9.60 40.71 -35.69
N GLY A 479 -9.70 42.03 -35.77
CA GLY A 479 -8.62 42.93 -35.36
C GLY A 479 -8.53 43.09 -33.84
N TYR A 480 -7.50 43.79 -33.35
CA TYR A 480 -7.26 43.99 -31.91
C TYR A 480 -8.45 44.62 -31.17
N ASP A 481 -9.06 45.67 -31.73
CA ASP A 481 -10.18 46.37 -31.08
C ASP A 481 -11.45 45.50 -31.04
N GLU A 482 -11.71 44.74 -32.12
CA GLU A 482 -12.86 43.84 -32.23
C GLU A 482 -12.70 42.62 -31.30
N PHE A 483 -11.46 42.16 -31.08
CA PHE A 483 -11.14 41.14 -30.09
C PHE A 483 -11.36 41.63 -28.64
N VAL A 484 -11.05 42.89 -28.34
CA VAL A 484 -11.33 43.50 -27.03
C VAL A 484 -12.84 43.58 -26.78
N VAL A 485 -13.64 43.92 -27.80
CA VAL A 485 -15.11 43.91 -27.72
C VAL A 485 -15.64 42.49 -27.47
N ALA A 486 -15.09 41.46 -28.13
CA ALA A 486 -15.44 40.06 -27.87
C ALA A 486 -15.18 39.66 -26.39
N MET A 487 -14.06 40.14 -25.83
CA MET A 487 -13.67 39.87 -24.44
C MET A 487 -14.47 40.69 -23.40
N GLN A 488 -14.91 41.91 -23.74
CA GLN A 488 -15.76 42.72 -22.86
C GLN A 488 -17.21 42.23 -22.84
N THR A 489 -17.72 41.72 -23.97
CA THR A 489 -19.06 41.12 -24.06
C THR A 489 -19.21 39.88 -23.16
N LYS A 490 -18.11 39.20 -22.83
CA LYS A 490 -18.02 38.10 -21.85
C LYS A 490 -18.30 38.53 -20.40
N ARG A 491 -18.17 39.82 -20.06
CA ARG A 491 -18.18 40.30 -18.66
C ARG A 491 -19.55 40.64 -18.08
N SER A 492 -20.64 40.60 -18.86
CA SER A 492 -21.98 40.98 -18.40
C SER A 492 -22.99 39.84 -18.43
N PRO A 493 -23.22 39.14 -17.30
CA PRO A 493 -24.40 38.30 -17.11
C PRO A 493 -25.29 38.89 -16.00
N SER A 494 -26.11 39.91 -16.31
CA SER A 494 -27.28 40.28 -15.49
C SER A 494 -28.12 41.37 -16.16
N ALA A 495 -28.97 41.00 -17.12
CA ALA A 495 -30.19 41.76 -17.44
C ALA A 495 -31.08 40.96 -18.40
N ARG A 496 -32.04 40.20 -17.86
CA ARG A 496 -33.38 40.07 -18.46
C ARG A 496 -34.38 39.36 -17.54
N TYR A 497 -35.51 40.05 -17.35
CA TYR A 497 -36.85 39.67 -16.83
C TYR A 497 -37.21 40.00 -15.37
N PRO A 498 -38.50 40.39 -15.12
CA PRO A 498 -38.89 41.48 -14.24
C PRO A 498 -39.75 41.02 -13.05
N SER A 499 -39.81 41.83 -12.00
CA SER A 499 -40.68 41.64 -10.84
C SER A 499 -41.68 42.79 -10.74
N PRO A 500 -42.98 42.53 -10.52
CA PRO A 500 -43.92 43.55 -10.06
C PRO A 500 -43.89 43.72 -8.53
N GLU A 501 -43.99 44.99 -8.16
CA GLU A 501 -44.67 45.55 -6.99
C GLU A 501 -44.17 45.28 -5.56
N ARG A 502 -43.76 46.40 -4.95
CA ARG A 502 -43.59 46.65 -3.51
C ARG A 502 -44.96 46.74 -2.83
N ILE A 503 -45.13 46.12 -1.67
CA ILE A 503 -45.82 46.71 -0.49
C ILE A 503 -45.18 46.15 0.80
N SER A 504 -44.68 47.08 1.63
CA SER A 504 -44.53 47.06 3.11
C SER A 504 -43.85 45.84 3.77
N GLY A 505 -42.72 45.95 4.47
CA GLY A 505 -42.42 46.94 5.50
C GLY A 505 -42.78 46.38 6.88
N ASN A 506 -41.87 45.62 7.50
CA ASN A 506 -41.66 45.63 8.96
C ASN A 506 -40.46 44.77 9.38
N GLN A 507 -39.56 45.39 10.17
CA GLN A 507 -38.79 44.83 11.31
C GLN A 507 -37.85 43.62 11.00
N LEU A 508 -36.54 43.65 11.22
CA LEU A 508 -35.75 44.18 12.33
C LEU A 508 -34.27 44.40 11.96
N GLN A 509 -33.65 45.26 12.74
CA GLN A 509 -32.29 45.76 12.69
C GLN A 509 -31.21 44.72 12.97
N HIS A 510 -30.03 44.98 12.40
CA HIS A 510 -28.72 44.57 12.90
C HIS A 510 -28.55 44.87 14.40
N SER A 511 -28.04 43.91 15.16
CA SER A 511 -27.11 44.22 16.25
C SER A 511 -26.13 43.06 16.50
N SER A 512 -24.85 43.41 16.45
CA SER A 512 -23.72 42.90 17.24
C SER A 512 -23.86 41.53 17.91
N SER A 513 -22.99 40.63 17.48
CA SER A 513 -22.56 39.42 18.18
C SER A 513 -21.97 39.73 19.56
N GLY A 514 -22.85 39.72 20.57
CA GLY A 514 -22.52 39.69 21.98
C GLY A 514 -23.02 38.41 22.64
N SER A 515 -22.09 37.63 23.21
CA SER A 515 -22.24 36.80 24.40
C SER A 515 -23.59 36.10 24.65
N TRP A 516 -23.75 34.87 24.16
CA TRP A 516 -24.75 33.90 24.65
C TRP A 516 -24.06 32.63 25.19
N PHE A 517 -23.30 32.77 26.28
CA PHE A 517 -23.21 31.68 27.26
C PHE A 517 -24.46 31.77 28.13
N SER A 518 -25.46 30.95 27.80
CA SER A 518 -26.62 30.79 28.65
C SER A 518 -26.20 30.11 29.96
N LYS A 519 -26.73 30.66 31.05
CA LYS A 519 -26.57 30.22 32.43
C LYS A 519 -26.70 28.71 32.55
N THR A 520 -25.75 28.10 33.27
CA THR A 520 -25.87 26.77 33.86
C THR A 520 -27.13 26.70 34.72
N GLY A 521 -28.22 26.19 34.16
CA GLY A 521 -29.37 25.75 34.94
C GLY A 521 -28.89 24.68 35.91
N LYS A 522 -29.00 24.94 37.21
CA LYS A 522 -28.86 23.92 38.25
C LYS A 522 -29.84 22.79 37.92
N MET A 523 -29.33 21.66 37.44
CA MET A 523 -30.07 20.42 37.38
C MET A 523 -30.39 20.04 38.83
N SER A 524 -31.64 20.22 39.24
CA SER A 524 -32.16 19.73 40.51
C SER A 524 -31.74 18.27 40.71
N SER A 525 -31.24 17.94 41.90
CA SER A 525 -30.82 16.61 42.31
C SER A 525 -32.00 15.66 42.26
N ARG A 526 -32.28 15.08 41.08
CA ARG A 526 -33.12 13.89 40.98
C ARG A 526 -32.44 12.78 41.81
N PRO A 527 -33.17 12.08 42.70
CA PRO A 527 -32.60 10.93 43.41
C PRO A 527 -32.11 9.92 42.38
N VAL A 528 -30.93 9.34 42.62
CA VAL A 528 -30.38 8.28 41.75
C VAL A 528 -31.28 7.06 41.90
N THR A 529 -31.83 6.56 40.80
CA THR A 529 -32.82 5.47 40.77
C THR A 529 -32.23 4.13 40.36
N SER A 530 -31.07 4.12 39.70
CA SER A 530 -30.41 2.91 39.19
C SER A 530 -28.89 3.12 39.06
N ILE A 531 -28.13 2.02 38.85
CA ILE A 531 -26.70 2.07 38.52
C ILE A 531 -26.46 2.96 37.29
N VAL A 532 -27.29 2.81 36.25
CA VAL A 532 -27.17 3.55 34.99
C VAL A 532 -27.34 5.06 35.22
N ASP A 533 -28.35 5.45 36.00
CA ASP A 533 -28.58 6.85 36.37
C ASP A 533 -27.42 7.42 37.19
N GLY A 534 -26.86 6.59 38.09
CA GLY A 534 -25.69 6.92 38.89
C GLY A 534 -24.47 7.20 38.02
N LEU A 535 -24.14 6.29 37.11
CA LEU A 535 -23.02 6.44 36.16
C LEU A 535 -23.21 7.68 35.26
N LYS A 536 -24.42 7.91 34.75
CA LYS A 536 -24.75 9.10 33.96
C LYS A 536 -24.52 10.40 34.76
N ASN A 537 -24.92 10.42 36.03
CA ASN A 537 -24.74 11.57 36.91
C ASN A 537 -23.25 11.82 37.20
N LEU A 538 -22.49 10.76 37.50
CA LEU A 538 -21.03 10.83 37.70
C LEU A 538 -20.31 11.31 36.43
N TYR A 539 -20.71 10.82 35.26
CA TYR A 539 -20.17 11.28 33.99
C TYR A 539 -20.37 12.78 33.80
N ILE A 540 -21.62 13.26 33.89
CA ILE A 540 -21.95 14.66 33.62
C ILE A 540 -21.25 15.60 34.62
N LYS A 541 -21.17 15.21 35.90
CA LYS A 541 -20.62 16.06 36.96
C LYS A 541 -19.10 16.03 37.07
N LYS A 542 -18.48 14.85 36.94
CA LYS A 542 -17.06 14.66 37.25
C LYS A 542 -16.19 14.40 36.02
N LEU A 543 -16.61 13.52 35.11
CA LEU A 543 -15.76 13.09 33.98
C LEU A 543 -15.87 14.02 32.74
N LYS A 544 -17.08 14.39 32.32
CA LYS A 544 -17.34 15.23 31.14
C LYS A 544 -16.59 16.57 31.17
N PRO A 545 -16.49 17.31 32.30
CA PRO A 545 -15.70 18.53 32.36
C PRO A 545 -14.22 18.32 32.03
N LEU A 546 -13.65 17.18 32.45
CA LEU A 546 -12.26 16.81 32.13
C LEU A 546 -12.12 16.54 30.63
N GLU A 547 -13.01 15.72 30.06
CA GLU A 547 -12.97 15.37 28.63
C GLU A 547 -13.05 16.59 27.72
N VAL A 548 -13.95 17.53 28.03
CA VAL A 548 -14.13 18.76 27.24
C VAL A 548 -12.93 19.70 27.39
N THR A 549 -12.39 19.86 28.60
CA THR A 549 -11.26 20.78 28.85
C THR A 549 -10.00 20.37 28.10
N TYR A 550 -9.72 19.07 28.02
CA TYR A 550 -8.52 18.54 27.36
C TYR A 550 -8.81 17.94 25.97
N LYS A 551 -9.98 18.20 25.39
CA LYS A 551 -10.37 17.76 24.03
C LYS A 551 -10.28 16.25 23.81
N PHE A 552 -10.65 15.46 24.81
CA PHE A 552 -10.64 13.99 24.71
C PHE A 552 -11.48 13.47 23.53
N ASN A 553 -12.56 14.19 23.20
CA ASN A 553 -13.47 13.85 22.10
C ASN A 553 -12.82 13.86 20.72
N ASP A 554 -11.79 14.68 20.53
CA ASP A 554 -11.09 14.79 19.23
C ASP A 554 -9.98 13.72 19.12
N PHE A 555 -9.38 13.34 20.24
CA PHE A 555 -8.19 12.47 20.28
C PHE A 555 -8.50 10.98 20.47
N VAL A 556 -9.55 10.65 21.23
CA VAL A 556 -9.83 9.26 21.61
C VAL A 556 -11.24 8.85 21.21
N CYS A 557 -12.27 9.42 21.85
CA CYS A 557 -13.65 8.98 21.66
C CYS A 557 -14.66 10.12 21.88
N PRO A 558 -15.73 10.24 21.06
CA PRO A 558 -16.79 11.24 21.24
C PRO A 558 -17.39 11.26 22.64
N LEU A 559 -17.97 12.39 23.03
CA LEU A 559 -18.67 12.56 24.31
C LEU A 559 -19.90 11.63 24.36
N LEU A 560 -20.09 10.95 25.49
CA LEU A 560 -21.28 10.14 25.74
C LEU A 560 -22.54 11.00 25.84
N THR A 561 -23.62 10.56 25.18
CA THR A 561 -24.95 11.15 25.29
C THR A 561 -25.75 10.46 26.38
N SER A 562 -26.88 11.06 26.78
CA SER A 562 -27.84 10.40 27.69
C SER A 562 -28.35 9.07 27.12
N SER A 563 -28.57 9.00 25.81
CA SER A 563 -29.05 7.80 25.13
C SER A 563 -28.03 6.67 25.12
N ASP A 564 -26.72 6.97 25.15
CA ASP A 564 -25.69 5.93 25.27
C ASP A 564 -25.74 5.20 26.63
N PHE A 565 -26.13 5.89 27.70
CA PHE A 565 -26.30 5.28 29.03
C PHE A 565 -27.60 4.49 29.13
N GLU A 566 -28.68 4.96 28.52
CA GLU A 566 -30.01 4.34 28.58
C GLU A 566 -30.21 3.24 27.52
N ALA A 567 -29.29 3.13 26.56
CA ALA A 567 -29.35 2.11 25.51
C ALA A 567 -29.42 0.69 26.09
N LYS A 568 -30.35 -0.10 25.55
CA LYS A 568 -30.43 -1.53 25.83
C LYS A 568 -29.23 -2.25 25.22
N PRO A 569 -28.84 -3.41 25.77
CA PRO A 569 -27.80 -4.23 25.20
C PRO A 569 -28.08 -4.58 23.73
N MET A 570 -27.06 -4.46 22.87
CA MET A 570 -27.21 -4.69 21.44
C MET A 570 -26.49 -5.95 20.98
N VAL A 571 -27.19 -6.78 20.21
CA VAL A 571 -26.68 -8.01 19.59
C VAL A 571 -26.61 -7.81 18.08
N MET A 572 -25.40 -7.76 17.53
CA MET A 572 -25.18 -7.61 16.09
C MET A 572 -24.99 -8.97 15.41
N LEU A 573 -25.73 -9.21 14.34
CA LEU A 573 -25.55 -10.40 13.50
C LEU A 573 -24.76 -10.04 12.26
N LEU A 574 -23.63 -10.71 12.05
CA LEU A 574 -22.77 -10.52 10.89
C LEU A 574 -22.52 -11.86 10.19
N GLY A 575 -22.47 -11.86 8.87
CA GLY A 575 -22.21 -13.06 8.09
C GLY A 575 -22.46 -12.82 6.61
N GLN A 576 -22.03 -13.78 5.80
CA GLN A 576 -22.21 -13.70 4.35
C GLN A 576 -23.67 -13.74 3.92
N TYR A 577 -23.88 -13.51 2.63
CA TYR A 577 -25.18 -13.62 2.04
C TYR A 577 -25.77 -15.04 2.18
N SER A 578 -27.06 -15.14 2.52
CA SER A 578 -27.79 -16.41 2.72
C SER A 578 -27.40 -17.27 3.95
N THR A 579 -26.59 -16.78 4.90
CA THR A 579 -26.24 -17.53 6.13
C THR A 579 -27.39 -17.66 7.15
N GLY A 580 -28.49 -16.93 6.95
CA GLY A 580 -29.70 -17.05 7.78
C GLY A 580 -29.81 -16.04 8.93
N LYS A 581 -29.17 -14.87 8.87
CA LYS A 581 -29.24 -13.81 9.91
C LYS A 581 -30.68 -13.39 10.25
N THR A 582 -31.44 -12.93 9.25
CA THR A 582 -32.85 -12.55 9.41
C THR A 582 -33.72 -13.70 9.91
N THR A 583 -33.45 -14.93 9.44
CA THR A 583 -34.16 -16.15 9.88
C THR A 583 -33.85 -16.48 11.34
N PHE A 584 -32.59 -16.30 11.76
CA PHE A 584 -32.16 -16.50 13.15
C PHE A 584 -32.87 -15.54 14.11
N ILE A 585 -32.98 -14.25 13.75
CA ILE A 585 -33.72 -13.26 14.56
C ILE A 585 -35.21 -13.65 14.65
N LYS A 586 -35.82 -14.02 13.52
CA LYS A 586 -37.22 -14.48 13.49
C LYS A 586 -37.43 -15.69 14.43
N HIS A 587 -36.51 -16.65 14.37
CA HIS A 587 -36.56 -17.86 15.19
C HIS A 587 -36.46 -17.54 16.69
N LEU A 588 -35.55 -16.65 17.08
CA LEU A 588 -35.40 -16.22 18.48
C LEU A 588 -36.61 -15.46 19.01
N MET A 589 -37.22 -14.60 18.18
CA MET A 589 -38.37 -13.80 18.60
C MET A 589 -39.70 -14.56 18.54
N GLY A 590 -39.75 -15.69 17.83
CA GLY A 590 -40.97 -16.44 17.52
C GLY A 590 -41.92 -15.72 16.54
N CYS A 591 -41.54 -14.55 16.02
CA CYS A 591 -42.34 -13.73 15.10
C CYS A 591 -41.45 -13.00 14.09
N THR A 592 -42.04 -12.57 12.97
CA THR A 592 -41.38 -11.69 11.99
C THR A 592 -41.43 -10.24 12.42
N TYR A 593 -40.41 -9.45 12.07
CA TYR A 593 -40.40 -8.00 12.31
C TYR A 593 -40.70 -7.20 11.02
N PRO A 594 -41.27 -5.98 11.15
CA PRO A 594 -41.46 -5.08 10.01
C PRO A 594 -40.17 -4.81 9.23
N GLY A 595 -40.22 -4.90 7.90
CA GLY A 595 -39.04 -4.71 7.04
C GLY A 595 -38.13 -5.94 6.87
N ALA A 596 -38.48 -7.09 7.47
CA ALA A 596 -37.77 -8.34 7.23
C ALA A 596 -38.05 -8.88 5.82
N HIS A 597 -37.00 -9.11 5.03
CA HIS A 597 -37.08 -9.77 3.72
C HIS A 597 -36.26 -11.05 3.72
N ILE A 598 -36.93 -12.21 3.74
CA ILE A 598 -36.29 -13.53 3.67
C ILE A 598 -36.42 -14.05 2.23
N GLY A 599 -35.30 -14.24 1.55
CA GLY A 599 -35.28 -14.81 0.19
C GLY A 599 -33.88 -15.27 -0.22
N PRO A 600 -33.76 -16.10 -1.28
CA PRO A 600 -32.50 -16.70 -1.75
C PRO A 600 -31.64 -15.77 -2.63
N GLU A 601 -32.19 -14.66 -3.14
CA GLU A 601 -31.48 -13.59 -3.87
C GLU A 601 -31.12 -12.44 -2.93
N PRO A 602 -30.02 -11.67 -3.13
CA PRO A 602 -29.57 -10.58 -2.24
C PRO A 602 -30.69 -9.65 -1.75
N THR A 603 -31.34 -10.04 -0.66
CA THR A 603 -32.64 -9.53 -0.21
C THR A 603 -32.50 -8.45 0.86
N THR A 604 -31.47 -8.54 1.70
CA THR A 604 -31.16 -7.55 2.73
C THR A 604 -29.96 -6.71 2.30
N ASP A 605 -30.23 -5.55 1.70
CA ASP A 605 -29.22 -4.52 1.38
C ASP A 605 -29.15 -3.40 2.43
N ARG A 606 -29.91 -3.54 3.52
CA ARG A 606 -30.07 -2.54 4.59
C ARG A 606 -29.60 -3.05 5.93
N PHE A 607 -29.18 -2.11 6.77
CA PHE A 607 -29.02 -2.31 8.20
C PHE A 607 -30.38 -2.13 8.87
N VAL A 608 -30.86 -3.14 9.59
CA VAL A 608 -32.13 -3.08 10.31
C VAL A 608 -31.88 -3.26 11.81
N VAL A 609 -32.20 -2.24 12.59
CA VAL A 609 -32.21 -2.34 14.05
C VAL A 609 -33.59 -2.77 14.49
N VAL A 610 -33.69 -3.92 15.16
CA VAL A 610 -34.95 -4.45 15.69
C VAL A 610 -35.00 -4.16 17.18
N MET A 611 -35.92 -3.30 17.59
CA MET A 611 -36.05 -2.83 18.98
C MET A 611 -37.50 -2.86 19.46
N ASN A 612 -37.70 -2.77 20.77
CA ASN A 612 -39.04 -2.71 21.33
C ASN A 612 -39.75 -1.39 20.97
N GLY A 613 -41.03 -1.48 20.63
CA GLY A 613 -41.90 -0.33 20.45
C GLY A 613 -43.34 -0.66 20.83
N ALA A 614 -44.18 0.38 20.97
CA ALA A 614 -45.60 0.19 21.27
C ALA A 614 -46.37 -0.41 20.07
N ASP A 615 -45.96 -0.04 18.85
CA ASP A 615 -46.62 -0.41 17.61
C ASP A 615 -45.63 -1.04 16.62
N ASP A 616 -46.14 -1.92 15.77
CA ASP A 616 -45.41 -2.48 14.64
C ASP A 616 -45.17 -1.40 13.57
N ARG A 617 -43.95 -0.87 13.53
CA ARG A 617 -43.57 0.17 12.55
C ARG A 617 -42.13 0.05 12.08
N SER A 618 -41.93 0.42 10.83
CA SER A 618 -40.60 0.66 10.25
C SER A 618 -40.35 2.16 10.15
N ILE A 619 -39.21 2.61 10.66
CA ILE A 619 -38.77 4.00 10.64
C ILE A 619 -37.53 4.11 9.74
N PRO A 620 -37.51 5.03 8.76
CA PRO A 620 -36.33 5.26 7.93
C PRO A 620 -35.15 5.88 8.69
N GLY A 621 -33.92 5.54 8.29
CA GLY A 621 -32.67 5.95 8.93
C GLY A 621 -32.48 7.46 9.07
N ASN A 622 -32.88 8.25 8.07
CA ASN A 622 -32.83 9.70 8.13
C ASN A 622 -33.60 10.29 9.31
N THR A 623 -34.72 9.67 9.70
CA THR A 623 -35.56 10.12 10.81
C THR A 623 -34.95 9.72 12.15
N ILE A 624 -34.47 8.47 12.25
CA ILE A 624 -33.89 7.91 13.48
C ILE A 624 -32.60 8.64 13.86
N ALA A 625 -31.79 9.01 12.87
CA ALA A 625 -30.53 9.68 13.12
C ALA A 625 -30.71 11.07 13.76
N VAL A 626 -31.90 11.69 13.68
CA VAL A 626 -32.19 13.01 14.27
C VAL A 626 -32.86 12.90 15.64
N GLN A 627 -33.39 11.72 15.99
CA GLN A 627 -34.05 11.47 17.27
C GLN A 627 -33.02 11.40 18.41
N ALA A 628 -33.10 12.36 19.33
CA ALA A 628 -32.15 12.50 20.45
C ALA A 628 -32.32 11.42 21.53
N ASP A 629 -33.50 10.82 21.61
CA ASP A 629 -33.86 9.68 22.46
C ASP A 629 -33.24 8.36 21.99
N MET A 630 -32.75 8.30 20.75
CA MET A 630 -32.16 7.10 20.15
C MET A 630 -30.62 7.16 20.15
N PRO A 631 -29.91 6.02 20.32
CA PRO A 631 -28.44 5.98 20.36
C PRO A 631 -27.77 6.02 18.96
N PHE A 632 -28.52 6.39 17.91
CA PHE A 632 -28.11 6.28 16.50
C PHE A 632 -27.73 7.62 15.84
N SER A 633 -27.72 8.72 16.59
CA SER A 633 -27.36 10.05 16.07
C SER A 633 -25.96 10.13 15.46
N GLY A 634 -25.02 9.31 15.97
CA GLY A 634 -23.67 9.20 15.41
C GLY A 634 -23.62 8.70 13.97
N LEU A 635 -24.65 8.00 13.48
CA LEU A 635 -24.69 7.48 12.11
C LEU A 635 -24.83 8.57 11.04
N GLN A 636 -25.15 9.81 11.44
CA GLN A 636 -25.18 10.96 10.53
C GLN A 636 -23.83 11.20 9.84
N SER A 637 -22.70 10.82 10.47
CA SER A 637 -21.36 11.01 9.90
C SER A 637 -21.12 10.19 8.63
N PHE A 638 -21.86 9.11 8.41
CA PHE A 638 -21.77 8.28 7.20
C PHE A 638 -22.55 8.86 6.00
N GLY A 639 -23.30 9.95 6.21
CA GLY A 639 -24.01 10.67 5.17
C GLY A 639 -25.31 10.02 4.72
N THR A 640 -25.99 10.68 3.78
CA THR A 640 -27.33 10.30 3.29
C THR A 640 -27.36 8.96 2.56
N ALA A 641 -26.25 8.58 1.89
CA ALA A 641 -26.13 7.30 1.21
C ALA A 641 -26.30 6.12 2.17
N PHE A 642 -25.63 6.15 3.31
CA PHE A 642 -25.78 5.12 4.35
C PHE A 642 -27.17 5.19 5.01
N LEU A 643 -27.63 6.39 5.40
CA LEU A 643 -28.91 6.54 6.10
C LEU A 643 -30.11 6.08 5.26
N SER A 644 -30.02 6.11 3.94
CA SER A 644 -31.03 5.54 3.02
C SER A 644 -31.09 4.00 3.05
N LYS A 645 -30.03 3.36 3.55
CA LYS A 645 -29.87 1.91 3.73
C LYS A 645 -29.89 1.52 5.21
N PHE A 646 -30.35 2.41 6.08
CA PHE A 646 -30.51 2.17 7.50
C PHE A 646 -31.99 2.29 7.88
N GLU A 647 -32.48 1.38 8.72
CA GLU A 647 -33.88 1.25 9.09
C GLU A 647 -33.99 0.80 10.55
N CYS A 648 -34.99 1.29 11.28
CA CYS A 648 -35.33 0.78 12.61
C CYS A 648 -36.73 0.16 12.55
N SER A 649 -36.78 -1.11 12.93
CA SER A 649 -38.00 -1.89 13.07
C SER A 649 -38.38 -1.93 14.55
N GLN A 650 -39.58 -1.44 14.85
CA GLN A 650 -40.15 -1.43 16.18
C GLN A 650 -41.35 -2.36 16.24
N LEU A 651 -41.41 -3.19 17.28
CA LEU A 651 -42.53 -4.08 17.59
C LEU A 651 -42.57 -4.38 19.10
N PRO A 652 -43.75 -4.63 19.68
CA PRO A 652 -43.86 -5.08 21.05
C PRO A 652 -43.47 -6.57 21.14
N ASN A 653 -42.35 -6.87 21.79
CA ASN A 653 -41.91 -8.24 22.02
C ASN A 653 -41.19 -8.37 23.38
N PRO A 654 -41.53 -9.37 24.22
CA PRO A 654 -40.91 -9.55 25.54
C PRO A 654 -39.37 -9.65 25.49
N LEU A 655 -38.81 -10.26 24.45
CA LEU A 655 -37.36 -10.36 24.27
C LEU A 655 -36.74 -8.97 24.02
N LEU A 656 -37.40 -8.13 23.21
CA LEU A 656 -36.93 -6.80 22.86
C LEU A 656 -37.06 -5.79 24.03
N GLU A 657 -37.82 -6.14 25.06
CA GLU A 657 -37.83 -5.38 26.31
C GLU A 657 -36.45 -5.36 26.96
N HIS A 658 -35.66 -6.42 26.77
CA HIS A 658 -34.35 -6.58 27.39
C HIS A 658 -33.17 -6.39 26.43
N ILE A 659 -33.32 -6.70 25.14
CA ILE A 659 -32.23 -6.62 24.15
C ILE A 659 -32.67 -5.92 22.85
N THR A 660 -31.70 -5.53 22.03
CA THR A 660 -31.93 -4.96 20.69
C THR A 660 -31.08 -5.71 19.68
N PHE A 661 -31.66 -6.12 18.55
CA PHE A 661 -30.91 -6.80 17.50
C PHE A 661 -30.49 -5.84 16.40
N VAL A 662 -29.32 -6.07 15.82
CA VAL A 662 -28.85 -5.38 14.62
C VAL A 662 -28.66 -6.42 13.53
N ASP A 663 -29.60 -6.45 12.58
CA ASP A 663 -29.49 -7.25 11.37
C ASP A 663 -28.65 -6.49 10.34
N THR A 664 -27.51 -7.05 9.96
CA THR A 664 -26.59 -6.43 8.99
C THR A 664 -26.81 -7.03 7.60
N PRO A 665 -26.59 -6.24 6.53
CA PRO A 665 -26.69 -6.77 5.18
C PRO A 665 -25.60 -7.82 4.95
N GLY A 666 -25.89 -8.82 4.12
CA GLY A 666 -24.94 -9.91 3.82
C GLY A 666 -23.62 -9.39 3.26
N VAL A 667 -22.50 -9.89 3.78
CA VAL A 667 -21.18 -9.58 3.20
C VAL A 667 -21.06 -10.25 1.84
N LEU A 668 -20.74 -9.46 0.82
CA LEU A 668 -20.66 -9.91 -0.58
C LEU A 668 -19.34 -10.65 -0.83
N SER A 669 -19.33 -11.54 -1.82
CA SER A 669 -18.14 -12.24 -2.29
C SER A 669 -17.68 -11.65 -3.62
N GLY A 670 -16.44 -11.14 -3.65
CA GLY A 670 -15.77 -10.68 -4.87
C GLY A 670 -15.72 -9.16 -5.09
N GLU A 671 -14.70 -8.73 -5.84
CA GLU A 671 -14.30 -7.32 -5.95
C GLU A 671 -15.24 -6.45 -6.82
N LYS A 672 -15.98 -7.07 -7.76
CA LYS A 672 -16.93 -6.36 -8.65
C LYS A 672 -18.21 -5.89 -7.98
N GLN A 673 -18.58 -6.50 -6.84
CA GLN A 673 -19.76 -6.10 -6.07
C GLN A 673 -19.44 -5.05 -5.00
N ARG A 674 -18.15 -4.87 -4.64
CA ARG A 674 -17.69 -3.80 -3.73
C ARG A 674 -17.93 -2.40 -4.28
N THR A 675 -17.73 -2.21 -5.59
CA THR A 675 -17.93 -0.91 -6.26
C THR A 675 -19.40 -0.48 -6.31
N GLN A 676 -20.35 -1.32 -5.90
CA GLN A 676 -21.77 -0.97 -5.87
C GLN A 676 -22.21 -0.30 -4.56
N ARG A 677 -21.43 -0.36 -3.47
CA ARG A 677 -21.78 0.30 -2.19
C ARG A 677 -21.32 1.76 -2.23
N SER A 678 -22.27 2.68 -2.07
CA SER A 678 -22.03 4.13 -2.03
C SER A 678 -21.61 4.66 -0.65
N TYR A 679 -21.37 3.76 0.32
CA TYR A 679 -20.99 4.10 1.69
C TYR A 679 -19.91 3.13 2.23
N ASP A 680 -19.20 3.55 3.28
CA ASP A 680 -18.20 2.72 3.94
C ASP A 680 -18.85 1.66 4.84
N PHE A 681 -18.96 0.44 4.31
CA PHE A 681 -19.51 -0.70 5.04
C PHE A 681 -18.64 -1.13 6.24
N THR A 682 -17.32 -1.09 6.09
CA THR A 682 -16.41 -1.55 7.16
C THR A 682 -16.44 -0.56 8.34
N GLY A 683 -16.43 0.74 8.03
CA GLY A 683 -16.60 1.79 9.04
C GLY A 683 -17.94 1.70 9.77
N ALA A 684 -19.04 1.41 9.06
CA ALA A 684 -20.35 1.23 9.69
C ALA A 684 -20.37 0.01 10.64
N ILE A 685 -19.81 -1.14 10.24
CA ILE A 685 -19.71 -2.32 11.11
C ILE A 685 -18.84 -2.04 12.33
N SER A 686 -17.71 -1.38 12.15
CA SER A 686 -16.83 -1.00 13.27
C SER A 686 -17.56 -0.07 14.26
N TRP A 687 -18.38 0.87 13.77
CA TRP A 687 -19.20 1.73 14.62
C TRP A 687 -20.21 0.95 15.46
N PHE A 688 -20.90 -0.03 14.87
CA PHE A 688 -21.81 -0.90 15.62
C PHE A 688 -21.05 -1.81 16.60
N ALA A 689 -19.91 -2.37 16.21
CA ALA A 689 -19.11 -3.26 17.06
C ALA A 689 -18.69 -2.60 18.39
N ILE A 690 -18.37 -1.31 18.35
CA ILE A 690 -18.06 -0.53 19.55
C ILE A 690 -19.26 -0.50 20.50
N LYS A 691 -20.47 -0.25 19.98
CA LYS A 691 -21.69 -0.10 20.77
C LYS A 691 -22.38 -1.41 21.15
N CYS A 692 -22.17 -2.48 20.39
CA CYS A 692 -22.78 -3.78 20.65
C CYS A 692 -22.13 -4.47 21.85
N ASP A 693 -22.91 -5.30 22.54
CA ASP A 693 -22.46 -6.11 23.67
C ASP A 693 -22.10 -7.53 23.24
N LEU A 694 -22.74 -8.02 22.17
CA LEU A 694 -22.47 -9.31 21.56
C LEU A 694 -22.46 -9.20 20.02
N ILE A 695 -21.52 -9.90 19.39
CA ILE A 695 -21.40 -9.97 17.92
C ILE A 695 -21.48 -11.45 17.52
N LEU A 696 -22.54 -11.82 16.82
CA LEU A 696 -22.74 -13.17 16.29
C LEU A 696 -22.20 -13.25 14.85
N LEU A 697 -21.17 -14.07 14.63
CA LEU A 697 -20.66 -14.41 13.31
C LEU A 697 -21.34 -15.67 12.78
N LEU A 698 -22.24 -15.53 11.82
CA LEU A 698 -22.99 -16.64 11.23
C LEU A 698 -22.30 -17.21 9.99
N PHE A 699 -22.11 -18.52 10.00
CA PHE A 699 -21.56 -19.31 8.89
C PHE A 699 -22.55 -20.37 8.42
N ASP A 700 -22.48 -20.71 7.14
CA ASP A 700 -23.23 -21.79 6.51
C ASP A 700 -22.24 -22.90 6.11
N PRO A 701 -22.44 -24.17 6.54
CA PRO A 701 -21.56 -25.28 6.23
C PRO A 701 -21.30 -25.49 4.74
N HIS A 702 -22.28 -25.19 3.88
CA HIS A 702 -22.14 -25.34 2.43
C HIS A 702 -21.34 -24.21 1.78
N LYS A 703 -21.14 -23.09 2.50
CA LYS A 703 -20.50 -21.87 2.00
C LYS A 703 -19.54 -21.30 3.06
N LEU A 704 -18.53 -22.08 3.41
CA LEU A 704 -17.51 -21.71 4.41
C LEU A 704 -16.45 -20.72 3.90
N ASP A 705 -16.42 -20.39 2.62
CA ASP A 705 -15.38 -19.55 2.03
C ASP A 705 -15.36 -18.16 2.64
N ILE A 706 -14.40 -17.83 3.51
CA ILE A 706 -14.25 -16.48 4.05
C ILE A 706 -13.75 -15.54 2.96
N SER A 707 -14.66 -14.74 2.38
CA SER A 707 -14.31 -13.77 1.34
C SER A 707 -13.33 -12.72 1.87
N ASP A 708 -12.53 -12.11 0.97
CA ASP A 708 -11.61 -11.03 1.35
C ASP A 708 -12.34 -9.84 2.01
N GLU A 709 -13.61 -9.60 1.67
CA GLU A 709 -14.40 -8.54 2.31
C GLU A 709 -14.79 -8.95 3.72
N PHE A 710 -15.23 -10.19 3.91
CA PHE A 710 -15.56 -10.68 5.23
C PHE A 710 -14.35 -10.74 6.14
N LYS A 711 -13.18 -11.13 5.61
CA LYS A 711 -11.90 -11.04 6.31
C LYS A 711 -11.60 -9.62 6.79
N ARG A 712 -11.72 -8.61 5.91
CA ARG A 712 -11.50 -7.19 6.30
C ARG A 712 -12.49 -6.72 7.36
N VAL A 713 -13.75 -7.15 7.27
CA VAL A 713 -14.75 -6.81 8.30
C VAL A 713 -14.38 -7.45 9.63
N ILE A 714 -14.00 -8.72 9.67
CA ILE A 714 -13.54 -9.39 10.90
C ILE A 714 -12.28 -8.70 11.44
N GLU A 715 -11.33 -8.31 10.58
CA GLU A 715 -10.14 -7.53 10.98
C GLU A 715 -10.50 -6.17 11.59
N SER A 716 -11.62 -5.55 11.17
CA SER A 716 -12.12 -4.30 11.76
C SER A 716 -12.75 -4.46 13.15
N LEU A 717 -13.02 -5.71 13.57
CA LEU A 717 -13.54 -6.06 14.90
C LEU A 717 -12.44 -6.31 15.94
N ARG A 718 -11.16 -6.22 15.55
CA ARG A 718 -10.02 -6.45 16.45
C ARG A 718 -10.10 -5.54 17.68
N GLY A 719 -9.89 -6.12 18.86
CA GLY A 719 -10.05 -5.43 20.14
C GLY A 719 -11.47 -5.52 20.72
N HIS A 720 -12.38 -6.18 20.01
CA HIS A 720 -13.71 -6.57 20.50
C HIS A 720 -13.91 -8.09 20.44
N ASP A 721 -12.82 -8.85 20.44
CA ASP A 721 -12.81 -10.31 20.27
C ASP A 721 -13.60 -11.01 21.40
N ASP A 722 -13.61 -10.44 22.60
CA ASP A 722 -14.37 -10.93 23.76
C ASP A 722 -15.90 -10.95 23.53
N LYS A 723 -16.39 -10.05 22.66
CA LYS A 723 -17.81 -9.93 22.28
C LYS A 723 -18.22 -10.92 21.21
N ILE A 724 -17.27 -11.54 20.52
CA ILE A 724 -17.55 -12.32 19.33
C ILE A 724 -17.98 -13.73 19.75
N ARG A 725 -19.04 -14.24 19.13
CA ARG A 725 -19.46 -15.65 19.18
C ARG A 725 -19.73 -16.12 17.78
N VAL A 726 -19.38 -17.37 17.49
CA VAL A 726 -19.52 -17.93 16.16
C VAL A 726 -20.72 -18.87 16.15
N VAL A 727 -21.53 -18.82 15.11
CA VAL A 727 -22.69 -19.68 14.93
C VAL A 727 -22.55 -20.39 13.59
N LEU A 728 -22.41 -21.70 13.61
CA LEU A 728 -22.46 -22.56 12.43
C LEU A 728 -23.92 -22.99 12.24
N ASN A 729 -24.65 -22.25 11.40
CA ASN A 729 -26.08 -22.42 11.17
C ASN A 729 -26.33 -23.45 10.05
N LYS A 730 -27.52 -24.05 9.99
CA LYS A 730 -27.90 -25.07 8.99
C LYS A 730 -27.05 -26.36 9.06
N ALA A 731 -26.55 -26.70 10.24
CA ALA A 731 -25.77 -27.92 10.46
C ALA A 731 -26.56 -29.21 10.19
N ASP A 732 -27.90 -29.15 10.21
CA ASP A 732 -28.83 -30.23 9.88
C ASP A 732 -28.79 -30.67 8.41
N GLN A 733 -28.16 -29.88 7.53
CA GLN A 733 -28.11 -30.14 6.10
C GLN A 733 -26.92 -31.01 5.67
N ILE A 734 -26.00 -31.32 6.58
CA ILE A 734 -24.79 -32.10 6.31
C ILE A 734 -24.66 -33.27 7.28
N ASP A 735 -23.95 -34.32 6.89
CA ASP A 735 -23.69 -35.46 7.75
C ASP A 735 -22.64 -35.14 8.84
N THR A 736 -22.60 -35.97 9.88
CA THR A 736 -21.71 -35.78 11.02
C THR A 736 -20.22 -35.72 10.63
N GLN A 737 -19.77 -36.49 9.63
CA GLN A 737 -18.36 -36.46 9.22
C GLN A 737 -18.02 -35.18 8.46
N GLN A 738 -18.89 -34.74 7.54
CA GLN A 738 -18.74 -33.45 6.88
C GLN A 738 -18.80 -32.30 7.88
N LEU A 739 -19.66 -32.38 8.90
CA LEU A 739 -19.78 -31.37 9.95
C LEU A 739 -18.46 -31.18 10.70
N MET A 740 -17.77 -32.26 11.05
CA MET A 740 -16.47 -32.18 11.72
C MET A 740 -15.39 -31.57 10.81
N ARG A 741 -15.42 -31.87 9.49
CA ARG A 741 -14.49 -31.27 8.51
C ARG A 741 -14.76 -29.77 8.34
N VAL A 742 -16.02 -29.39 8.21
CA VAL A 742 -16.50 -27.99 8.12
C VAL A 742 -16.10 -27.22 9.38
N TYR A 743 -16.35 -27.78 10.55
CA TYR A 743 -15.96 -27.19 11.83
C TYR A 743 -14.45 -26.96 11.93
N GLY A 744 -13.64 -27.97 11.59
CA GLY A 744 -12.17 -27.86 11.58
C GLY A 744 -11.68 -26.79 10.59
N ALA A 745 -12.25 -26.74 9.39
CA ALA A 745 -11.92 -25.73 8.38
C ALA A 745 -12.29 -24.30 8.81
N LEU A 746 -13.44 -24.15 9.48
CA LEU A 746 -13.88 -22.87 10.03
C LEU A 746 -12.93 -22.37 11.11
N MET A 747 -12.57 -23.23 12.08
CA MET A 747 -11.65 -22.88 13.16
C MET A 747 -10.26 -22.54 12.65
N TRP A 748 -9.75 -23.30 11.68
CA TRP A 748 -8.49 -22.99 11.00
C TRP A 748 -8.52 -21.62 10.32
N SER A 749 -9.62 -21.29 9.66
CA SER A 749 -9.77 -20.04 8.93
C SER A 749 -9.93 -18.85 9.88
N LEU A 750 -10.74 -18.98 10.94
CA LEU A 750 -10.92 -17.96 11.96
C LEU A 750 -9.62 -17.70 12.74
N GLY A 751 -8.87 -18.74 13.10
CA GLY A 751 -7.59 -18.61 13.78
C GLY A 751 -6.58 -17.76 12.98
N LYS A 752 -6.56 -17.90 11.65
CA LYS A 752 -5.72 -17.08 10.77
C LYS A 752 -6.15 -15.61 10.68
N VAL A 753 -7.44 -15.31 10.86
CA VAL A 753 -7.99 -13.96 10.65
C VAL A 753 -7.99 -13.15 11.95
N LEU A 754 -8.52 -13.73 13.04
CA LEU A 754 -8.61 -13.07 14.35
C LEU A 754 -7.24 -12.86 14.99
N ASN A 755 -6.30 -13.78 14.76
CA ASN A 755 -4.93 -13.70 15.31
C ASN A 755 -4.92 -13.50 16.84
N THR A 756 -5.86 -14.16 17.53
CA THR A 756 -5.97 -14.22 18.99
C THR A 756 -5.50 -15.60 19.47
N PRO A 757 -4.81 -15.67 20.63
CA PRO A 757 -4.45 -16.97 21.22
C PRO A 757 -5.67 -17.72 21.79
N GLU A 758 -6.76 -17.00 22.07
CA GLU A 758 -8.00 -17.55 22.61
C GLU A 758 -8.87 -18.17 21.52
N VAL A 759 -9.41 -19.36 21.82
CA VAL A 759 -10.30 -20.10 20.92
C VAL A 759 -11.73 -19.57 21.05
N MET A 760 -12.32 -19.18 19.93
CA MET A 760 -13.70 -18.67 19.89
C MET A 760 -14.73 -19.76 20.15
N ARG A 761 -15.74 -19.47 20.98
CA ARG A 761 -16.90 -20.36 21.16
C ARG A 761 -17.74 -20.40 19.89
N VAL A 762 -17.94 -21.60 19.35
CA VAL A 762 -18.79 -21.88 18.18
C VAL A 762 -20.03 -22.62 18.62
N TYR A 763 -21.22 -22.13 18.27
CA TYR A 763 -22.50 -22.82 18.46
C TYR A 763 -22.89 -23.52 17.16
N ILE A 764 -23.20 -24.82 17.24
CA ILE A 764 -23.50 -25.64 16.07
C ILE A 764 -24.98 -26.01 16.10
N GLY A 765 -25.74 -25.69 15.05
CA GLY A 765 -27.15 -26.06 15.00
C GLY A 765 -27.87 -25.56 13.76
N SER A 766 -29.20 -25.69 13.79
CA SER A 766 -30.10 -25.14 12.76
C SER A 766 -31.12 -24.23 13.42
N PHE A 767 -30.98 -22.92 13.21
CA PHE A 767 -31.79 -21.90 13.88
C PHE A 767 -32.91 -21.45 12.95
N ASN A 768 -33.89 -22.31 12.75
CA ASN A 768 -35.06 -22.04 11.92
C ASN A 768 -36.31 -22.75 12.48
N ASP A 769 -37.49 -22.40 11.96
CA ASP A 769 -38.76 -22.98 12.44
C ASP A 769 -39.08 -24.36 11.84
N LYS A 770 -38.16 -24.95 11.06
CA LYS A 770 -38.37 -26.24 10.39
C LYS A 770 -37.91 -27.38 11.32
N PRO A 771 -38.54 -28.55 11.26
CA PRO A 771 -38.05 -29.71 11.98
C PRO A 771 -36.65 -30.10 11.51
N ILE A 772 -35.80 -30.54 12.46
CA ILE A 772 -34.45 -31.03 12.17
C ILE A 772 -34.56 -32.23 11.22
N ASN A 773 -33.67 -32.27 10.22
CA ASN A 773 -33.64 -33.39 9.29
C ASN A 773 -32.98 -34.62 9.95
N ASN A 774 -33.80 -35.43 10.63
CA ASN A 774 -33.35 -36.60 11.39
C ASN A 774 -32.61 -37.64 10.51
N ALA A 775 -32.83 -37.64 9.20
CA ALA A 775 -32.15 -38.55 8.27
C ALA A 775 -30.67 -38.17 8.01
N ALA A 776 -30.31 -36.90 8.12
CA ALA A 776 -28.94 -36.41 7.88
C ALA A 776 -28.13 -36.23 9.18
N ALA A 777 -28.77 -35.78 10.26
CA ALA A 777 -28.11 -35.50 11.53
C ALA A 777 -27.86 -36.74 12.40
N GLY A 778 -28.70 -37.78 12.26
CA GLY A 778 -28.74 -38.91 13.19
C GLY A 778 -29.18 -38.53 14.61
N PRO A 779 -29.38 -39.51 15.51
CA PRO A 779 -29.88 -39.26 16.87
C PRO A 779 -28.89 -38.46 17.75
N LEU A 780 -27.59 -38.63 17.52
CA LEU A 780 -26.54 -37.89 18.25
C LEU A 780 -26.47 -36.41 17.83
N GLY A 781 -26.79 -36.11 16.56
CA GLY A 781 -26.78 -34.74 16.03
C GLY A 781 -27.92 -33.90 16.57
N GLU A 782 -29.11 -34.48 16.74
CA GLU A 782 -30.29 -33.80 17.29
C GLU A 782 -30.04 -33.34 18.73
N GLU A 783 -29.54 -34.23 19.60
CA GLU A 783 -29.19 -33.89 20.98
C GLU A 783 -28.10 -32.78 21.04
N LEU A 784 -27.08 -32.88 20.19
CA LEU A 784 -26.03 -31.87 20.10
C LEU A 784 -26.59 -30.49 19.70
N PHE A 785 -27.40 -30.44 18.65
CA PHE A 785 -27.96 -29.18 18.16
C PHE A 785 -28.88 -28.53 19.17
N GLN A 786 -29.71 -29.31 19.86
CA GLN A 786 -30.59 -28.82 20.92
C GLN A 786 -29.78 -28.27 22.10
N LYS A 787 -28.76 -29.00 22.55
CA LYS A 787 -27.89 -28.57 23.64
C LYS A 787 -27.10 -27.31 23.30
N GLU A 788 -26.60 -27.19 22.06
CA GLU A 788 -25.90 -26.00 21.59
C GLU A 788 -26.84 -24.79 21.43
N GLN A 789 -28.07 -25.02 21.00
CA GLN A 789 -29.10 -23.99 20.95
C GLN A 789 -29.47 -23.49 22.34
N ASP A 790 -29.65 -24.38 23.32
CA ASP A 790 -29.90 -24.03 24.72
C ASP A 790 -28.73 -23.24 25.31
N ASN A 791 -27.49 -23.65 25.03
CA ASN A 791 -26.29 -22.92 25.44
C ASN A 791 -26.25 -21.50 24.86
N LEU A 792 -26.63 -21.32 23.60
CA LEU A 792 -26.71 -20.00 22.97
C LEU A 792 -27.82 -19.15 23.60
N LEU A 793 -29.00 -19.72 23.82
CA LEU A 793 -30.11 -19.04 24.48
C LEU A 793 -29.75 -18.60 25.91
N ASN A 794 -29.03 -19.42 26.65
CA ASN A 794 -28.55 -19.07 27.99
C ASN A 794 -27.53 -17.92 27.91
N ASP A 795 -26.58 -17.95 26.96
CA ASP A 795 -25.64 -16.83 26.79
C ASP A 795 -26.38 -15.53 26.41
N LEU A 796 -27.42 -15.62 25.57
CA LEU A 796 -28.29 -14.48 25.20
C LEU A 796 -29.07 -13.92 26.39
N LYS A 797 -29.61 -14.78 27.26
CA LYS A 797 -30.33 -14.38 28.49
C LYS A 797 -29.41 -13.67 29.48
N ASP A 798 -28.13 -14.08 29.54
CA ASP A 798 -27.13 -13.46 30.42
C ASP A 798 -26.62 -12.10 29.91
N ILE A 799 -26.89 -11.73 28.64
CA ILE A 799 -26.36 -10.49 28.05
C ILE A 799 -26.72 -9.25 28.87
N PRO A 800 -27.98 -8.99 29.27
CA PRO A 800 -28.31 -7.77 29.99
C PRO A 800 -27.54 -7.62 31.31
N LYS A 801 -27.36 -8.75 32.02
CA LYS A 801 -26.53 -8.82 33.23
C LYS A 801 -25.08 -8.47 32.91
N LYS A 802 -24.46 -9.17 31.94
CA LYS A 802 -23.08 -8.94 31.50
C LYS A 802 -22.86 -7.53 30.96
N ALA A 803 -23.84 -6.97 30.26
CA ALA A 803 -23.79 -5.63 29.67
C ALA A 803 -23.76 -4.54 30.75
N CYS A 804 -24.48 -4.71 31.87
CA CYS A 804 -24.41 -3.79 32.99
C CYS A 804 -22.99 -3.75 33.58
N ASP A 805 -22.41 -4.91 33.88
CA ASP A 805 -21.04 -5.03 34.41
C ASP A 805 -20.00 -4.49 33.43
N ARG A 806 -20.17 -4.81 32.14
CA ARG A 806 -19.33 -4.29 31.06
C ARG A 806 -19.39 -2.77 30.99
N ARG A 807 -20.59 -2.18 31.09
CA ARG A 807 -20.77 -0.73 31.04
C ARG A 807 -20.05 -0.03 32.18
N ILE A 808 -20.06 -0.60 33.38
CA ILE A 808 -19.27 -0.11 34.53
C ILE A 808 -17.76 -0.19 34.20
N ASN A 809 -17.29 -1.33 33.71
CA ASN A 809 -15.88 -1.54 33.37
C ASN A 809 -15.39 -0.59 32.27
N GLU A 810 -16.18 -0.40 31.21
CA GLU A 810 -15.86 0.53 30.11
C GLU A 810 -15.91 1.98 30.60
N PHE A 811 -16.81 2.33 31.51
CA PHE A 811 -16.83 3.65 32.15
C PHE A 811 -15.54 3.92 32.96
N VAL A 812 -15.09 2.93 33.73
CA VAL A 812 -13.83 3.00 34.49
C VAL A 812 -12.61 3.12 33.56
N LYS A 813 -12.54 2.29 32.50
CA LYS A 813 -11.48 2.38 31.49
C LYS A 813 -11.45 3.75 30.83
N ARG A 814 -12.61 4.28 30.44
CA ARG A 814 -12.74 5.63 29.85
C ARG A 814 -12.27 6.71 30.82
N ALA A 815 -12.63 6.63 32.10
CA ALA A 815 -12.19 7.57 33.11
C ALA A 815 -10.65 7.59 33.27
N ARG A 816 -10.02 6.39 33.30
CA ARG A 816 -8.56 6.28 33.33
C ARG A 816 -7.91 6.85 32.05
N ALA A 817 -8.43 6.50 30.88
CA ALA A 817 -7.93 7.01 29.61
C ALA A 817 -8.05 8.54 29.50
N ALA A 818 -9.16 9.13 29.95
CA ALA A 818 -9.35 10.57 29.98
C ALA A 818 -8.38 11.29 30.93
N LYS A 819 -8.13 10.70 32.12
CA LYS A 819 -7.10 11.18 33.06
C LYS A 819 -5.72 11.16 32.43
N ILE A 820 -5.31 10.06 31.82
CA ILE A 820 -3.99 9.92 31.18
C ILE A 820 -3.85 10.90 30.01
N HIS A 821 -4.89 11.03 29.18
CA HIS A 821 -4.94 12.01 28.10
C HIS A 821 -4.75 13.45 28.62
N ALA A 822 -5.44 13.82 29.69
CA ALA A 822 -5.27 15.13 30.32
C ALA A 822 -3.84 15.37 30.83
N LEU A 823 -3.20 14.35 31.40
CA LEU A 823 -1.80 14.41 31.84
C LEU A 823 -0.84 14.58 30.65
N ILE A 824 -1.03 13.81 29.57
CA ILE A 824 -0.22 13.91 28.35
C ILE A 824 -0.34 15.32 27.72
N ILE A 825 -1.56 15.80 27.51
CA ILE A 825 -1.79 17.12 26.91
C ILE A 825 -1.18 18.23 27.78
N SER A 826 -1.30 18.11 29.10
CA SER A 826 -0.70 19.07 30.04
C SER A 826 0.82 19.03 30.03
N HIS A 827 1.42 17.84 29.97
CA HIS A 827 2.86 17.65 29.87
C HIS A 827 3.42 18.30 28.59
N LEU A 828 2.80 18.00 27.44
CA LEU A 828 3.17 18.61 26.16
C LEU A 828 3.02 20.14 26.20
N ARG A 829 1.98 20.66 26.86
CA ARG A 829 1.79 22.10 27.04
C ARG A 829 2.89 22.74 27.89
N ASN A 830 3.39 22.04 28.90
CA ASN A 830 4.44 22.53 29.80
C ASN A 830 5.82 22.56 29.12
N GLU A 831 6.10 21.63 28.21
CA GLU A 831 7.34 21.59 27.42
C GLU A 831 7.41 22.67 26.32
N MET A 832 6.31 23.38 26.04
CA MET A 832 6.29 24.41 25.01
C MET A 832 6.96 25.72 25.47
N PRO A 833 7.85 26.32 24.65
CA PRO A 833 8.50 27.58 24.99
C PRO A 833 7.53 28.76 24.94
N ALA A 834 7.69 29.71 25.85
CA ALA A 834 6.76 30.84 26.00
C ALA A 834 6.82 31.86 24.84
N MET A 835 8.00 32.11 24.25
CA MET A 835 8.19 33.24 23.31
C MET A 835 8.71 32.86 21.92
N ILE A 836 9.84 32.14 21.78
CA ILE A 836 10.51 31.92 20.48
C ILE A 836 10.67 30.42 20.21
N GLY A 837 10.54 30.01 18.95
CA GLY A 837 10.84 28.64 18.51
C GLY A 837 9.68 27.64 18.65
N LYS A 838 8.45 28.10 18.92
CA LYS A 838 7.27 27.25 19.14
C LYS A 838 7.06 26.17 18.07
N ALA A 839 7.19 26.51 16.78
CA ALA A 839 7.00 25.56 15.68
C ALA A 839 8.06 24.44 15.70
N LYS A 840 9.33 24.78 15.94
CA LYS A 840 10.43 23.82 16.02
C LYS A 840 10.32 22.93 17.27
N ALA A 841 9.94 23.51 18.41
CA ALA A 841 9.69 22.78 19.64
C ALA A 841 8.51 21.82 19.51
N GLN A 842 7.39 22.28 18.92
CA GLN A 842 6.23 21.45 18.64
C GLN A 842 6.60 20.26 17.73
N GLN A 843 7.32 20.50 16.64
CA GLN A 843 7.77 19.42 15.76
C GLN A 843 8.64 18.41 16.52
N SER A 844 9.58 18.90 17.32
CA SER A 844 10.44 18.05 18.15
C SER A 844 9.67 17.21 19.17
N LEU A 845 8.60 17.76 19.77
CA LEU A 845 7.75 17.04 20.72
C LEU A 845 6.91 15.96 20.01
N ILE A 846 6.41 16.25 18.80
CA ILE A 846 5.65 15.31 17.96
C ILE A 846 6.55 14.16 17.47
N ASP A 847 7.78 14.47 17.06
CA ASP A 847 8.75 13.47 16.61
C ASP A 847 9.17 12.55 17.78
N ASN A 848 9.39 13.11 18.98
CA ASN A 848 9.79 12.40 20.18
C ASN A 848 8.63 11.93 21.08
N LEU A 849 7.39 11.89 20.57
CA LEU A 849 6.19 11.65 21.38
C LEU A 849 6.23 10.36 22.23
N ALA A 850 6.83 9.28 21.71
CA ALA A 850 6.99 8.02 22.44
C ALA A 850 7.81 8.19 23.74
N ASN A 851 8.85 9.01 23.70
CA ASN A 851 9.67 9.31 24.87
C ASN A 851 8.93 10.21 25.86
N GLU A 852 8.12 11.15 25.36
CA GLU A 852 7.28 12.00 26.22
C GLU A 852 6.22 11.16 26.96
N PHE A 853 5.60 10.18 26.29
CA PHE A 853 4.68 9.25 26.96
C PHE A 853 5.40 8.45 28.06
N ALA A 854 6.62 7.97 27.81
CA ALA A 854 7.43 7.28 28.80
C ALA A 854 7.87 8.17 29.98
N LYS A 855 7.96 9.50 29.81
CA LYS A 855 8.18 10.44 30.92
C LYS A 855 6.93 10.55 31.80
N VAL A 856 5.77 10.82 31.18
CA VAL A 856 4.47 10.90 31.88
C VAL A 856 4.18 9.61 32.64
N GLN A 857 4.49 8.46 32.03
CA GLN A 857 4.35 7.15 32.66
C GLN A 857 5.16 7.03 33.95
N ARG A 858 6.44 7.42 33.92
CA ARG A 858 7.35 7.33 35.07
C ARG A 858 7.00 8.34 36.16
N GLU A 859 6.64 9.56 35.77
CA GLU A 859 6.30 10.63 36.72
C GLU A 859 5.02 10.30 37.51
N HIS A 860 4.00 9.76 36.85
CA HIS A 860 2.70 9.47 37.45
C HIS A 860 2.47 8.00 37.80
N HIS A 861 3.47 7.12 37.63
CA HIS A 861 3.41 5.69 37.94
C HIS A 861 2.21 4.97 37.28
N LEU A 862 2.04 5.21 35.97
CA LEU A 862 0.88 4.72 35.22
C LEU A 862 1.20 3.41 34.47
N PRO A 863 0.24 2.47 34.35
CA PRO A 863 0.44 1.25 33.57
C PRO A 863 0.51 1.55 32.07
N LEU A 864 1.41 0.87 31.35
CA LEU A 864 1.63 1.09 29.91
C LEU A 864 0.36 0.79 29.08
N GLY A 865 -0.44 -0.19 29.50
CA GLY A 865 -1.64 -0.62 28.78
C GLY A 865 -2.76 0.41 28.71
N ASP A 866 -2.75 1.43 29.58
CA ASP A 866 -3.76 2.49 29.58
C ASP A 866 -3.37 3.69 28.66
N PHE A 867 -2.17 3.69 28.07
CA PHE A 867 -1.72 4.75 27.16
C PHE A 867 -2.28 4.56 25.73
N PRO A 868 -2.63 5.66 25.03
CA PRO A 868 -3.10 5.58 23.65
C PRO A 868 -1.97 5.19 22.68
N ASN A 869 -2.33 4.68 21.51
CA ASN A 869 -1.38 4.39 20.44
C ASN A 869 -0.64 5.68 20.00
N VAL A 870 0.69 5.66 20.06
CA VAL A 870 1.54 6.84 19.80
C VAL A 870 1.36 7.39 18.39
N ASP A 871 1.26 6.53 17.38
CA ASP A 871 1.20 6.96 15.98
C ASP A 871 -0.15 7.61 15.65
N GLN A 872 -1.26 7.02 16.12
CA GLN A 872 -2.59 7.62 15.98
C GLN A 872 -2.68 8.95 16.73
N PHE A 873 -2.09 9.03 17.92
CA PHE A 873 -2.06 10.27 18.69
C PHE A 873 -1.22 11.34 17.98
N ARG A 874 -0.07 10.96 17.40
CA ARG A 874 0.81 11.86 16.64
C ARG A 874 0.09 12.48 15.44
N GLU A 875 -0.64 11.67 14.67
CA GLU A 875 -1.40 12.13 13.52
C GLU A 875 -2.43 13.19 13.92
N ARG A 876 -3.24 12.91 14.95
CA ARG A 876 -4.25 13.87 15.44
C ARG A 876 -3.61 15.12 16.04
N LEU A 877 -2.53 14.96 16.80
CA LEU A 877 -1.80 16.07 17.44
C LEU A 877 -1.21 17.05 16.41
N SER A 878 -0.82 16.56 15.22
CA SER A 878 -0.27 17.40 14.15
C SER A 878 -1.23 18.50 13.66
N GLY A 879 -2.55 18.28 13.80
CA GLY A 879 -3.58 19.27 13.46
C GLY A 879 -3.81 20.35 14.52
N TYR A 880 -3.18 20.26 15.69
CA TYR A 880 -3.36 21.20 16.81
C TYR A 880 -2.09 21.99 17.11
N SER A 881 -2.26 23.20 17.65
CA SER A 881 -1.15 23.99 18.21
C SER A 881 -1.01 23.64 19.69
N ILE A 882 0.12 23.05 20.08
CA ILE A 882 0.32 22.57 21.47
C ILE A 882 0.28 23.73 22.47
N ASP A 883 0.64 24.94 22.04
CA ASP A 883 0.61 26.14 22.88
C ASP A 883 -0.81 26.66 23.19
N LYS A 884 -1.85 26.14 22.53
CA LYS A 884 -3.25 26.48 22.82
C LYS A 884 -3.90 25.54 23.82
N PHE A 885 -3.21 24.48 24.25
CA PHE A 885 -3.76 23.57 25.25
C PHE A 885 -3.81 24.21 26.65
N GLU A 886 -4.77 23.74 27.43
CA GLU A 886 -4.94 24.09 28.83
C GLU A 886 -3.82 23.45 29.68
N LYS A 887 -3.37 24.15 30.72
CA LYS A 887 -2.48 23.59 31.73
C LYS A 887 -3.25 22.64 32.64
N LEU A 888 -2.53 21.74 33.31
CA LEU A 888 -3.13 20.79 34.24
C LEU A 888 -3.92 21.52 35.35
N LYS A 889 -5.16 21.10 35.57
CA LYS A 889 -6.06 21.56 36.63
C LYS A 889 -6.17 20.45 37.68
N PRO A 890 -5.40 20.48 38.78
CA PRO A 890 -5.35 19.38 39.75
C PRO A 890 -6.72 19.01 40.33
N LYS A 891 -7.58 20.01 40.56
CA LYS A 891 -8.95 19.82 41.05
C LYS A 891 -9.77 18.87 40.16
N MET A 892 -9.63 18.95 38.84
CA MET A 892 -10.39 18.07 37.92
C MET A 892 -9.89 16.63 37.96
N ILE A 893 -8.57 16.44 38.09
CA ILE A 893 -7.97 15.10 38.24
C ILE A 893 -8.39 14.50 39.58
N GLN A 894 -8.31 15.26 40.66
CA GLN A 894 -8.77 14.84 41.99
C GLN A 894 -10.24 14.43 41.98
N CYS A 895 -11.12 15.20 41.31
CA CYS A 895 -12.53 14.81 41.17
C CYS A 895 -12.71 13.43 40.50
N VAL A 896 -11.92 13.12 39.46
CA VAL A 896 -11.98 11.81 38.79
C VAL A 896 -11.36 10.70 39.65
N ASP A 897 -10.29 10.99 40.39
CA ASP A 897 -9.70 10.03 41.33
C ASP A 897 -10.66 9.68 42.47
N GLU A 898 -11.35 10.68 43.05
CA GLU A 898 -12.41 10.47 44.04
C GLU A 898 -13.58 9.66 43.47
N MET A 899 -13.94 9.91 42.20
CA MET A 899 -14.98 9.15 41.51
C MET A 899 -14.62 7.67 41.39
N LEU A 900 -13.38 7.37 41.01
CA LEU A 900 -12.91 6.00 40.84
C LEU A 900 -12.69 5.28 42.19
N ALA A 901 -12.19 5.99 43.21
CA ALA A 901 -11.85 5.41 44.50
C ALA A 901 -13.05 5.24 45.44
N TYR A 902 -14.04 6.13 45.39
CA TYR A 902 -15.13 6.17 46.38
C TYR A 902 -16.52 6.14 45.73
N ASP A 903 -16.81 7.01 44.75
CA ASP A 903 -18.18 7.14 44.23
C ASP A 903 -18.66 5.88 43.50
N ILE A 904 -17.84 5.31 42.62
CA ILE A 904 -18.19 4.10 41.87
C ILE A 904 -18.36 2.90 42.82
N PRO A 905 -17.41 2.60 43.74
CA PRO A 905 -17.62 1.55 44.74
C PRO A 905 -18.84 1.76 45.62
N GLN A 906 -19.16 3.00 46.00
CA GLN A 906 -20.37 3.31 46.77
C GLN A 906 -21.63 3.06 45.94
N LEU A 907 -21.66 3.49 44.68
CA LEU A 907 -22.77 3.25 43.77
C LEU A 907 -23.07 1.74 43.59
N LEU A 908 -22.03 0.91 43.50
CA LEU A 908 -22.15 -0.54 43.39
C LEU A 908 -22.58 -1.22 44.70
N LYS A 909 -22.37 -0.57 45.86
CA LYS A 909 -22.92 -1.02 47.14
C LYS A 909 -24.40 -0.65 47.28
N ASP A 910 -24.76 0.55 46.85
CA ASP A 910 -26.11 1.11 47.00
C ASP A 910 -27.11 0.47 46.01
N PHE A 911 -26.65 0.11 44.81
CA PHE A 911 -27.47 -0.48 43.77
C PHE A 911 -26.85 -1.79 43.28
N ARG A 912 -27.61 -2.88 43.35
CA ARG A 912 -27.25 -4.17 42.72
C ARG A 912 -27.59 -4.16 41.24
N ASN A 913 -26.95 -5.05 40.47
CA ASN A 913 -27.29 -5.24 39.07
C ASN A 913 -28.78 -5.65 38.99
N PRO A 914 -29.63 -4.89 38.25
CA PRO A 914 -31.07 -5.16 38.21
C PRO A 914 -31.39 -6.54 37.63
N TYR A 915 -30.45 -7.17 36.93
CA TYR A 915 -30.57 -8.49 36.34
C TYR A 915 -30.03 -9.63 37.23
N ASP A 916 -29.60 -9.35 38.47
CA ASP A 916 -29.16 -10.39 39.42
C ASP A 916 -30.30 -11.19 40.05
N TYR A 917 -31.57 -10.85 39.77
CA TYR A 917 -32.74 -11.44 40.43
C TYR A 917 -33.40 -12.61 39.71
N THR A 918 -32.81 -13.15 38.64
CA THR A 918 -33.32 -14.37 38.00
C THR A 918 -32.68 -15.61 38.62
N ASN A 919 -33.30 -16.12 39.69
CA ASN A 919 -33.31 -17.54 40.01
C ASN A 919 -34.62 -18.14 39.51
#